data_AF-Q2QMN0-F1
#
_entry.id   AF-Q2QMN0-F1
#
_cell.length_a   1.000
_cell.length_b   1.000
_cell.length_c   1.000
_cell.angle_alpha   90.00
_cell.angle_beta   90.00
_cell.angle_gamma   90.00
#
_symmetry.space_group_name_H-M   'P 1'
#
loop_
_entity.id
_entity.type
_entity.pdbx_description
1 polymer ?
#
loop_
_entity_poly.entity_id
_entity_poly.type
_entity_poly.pdbx_seq_one_letter_code
_entity_poly.pdbx_strand_id
1 'polypeptide(L)'
;MDQSTIDRSWMYAKNLKRHSTEYRKGVIKFMNSDYMCCPCADCKNENMFDSGEDVHGHLIQRGFMEGYTCWVKHGEQESGSGAAADRSGAHNQEDENEHEMFIPSPLDGEMVDVDHDLLQDMLRDVEDPAQNERDGMKFSRLVSDSETPLYAGCKAKHTKLSVTLDLMKLKASSGWTDKSFTDLLGILKAMLPVENTLPETTYEAKQVLCPLGLEVRRIHAYPNDCILYHKQYADLDACPVCKASRYKRKKSADEGNKSKRGGPRQPDNDIDVFLEPVIDDLEILWKEGVKTWDAYGQENFKLRVLLFCTINDYPALGNLSGQTIKGKKACSDCKEHTRSRWLKISRKMVYMGHRRWLPLRHTFRRKKKIFNGKRELQPAPKDLSGDEVHNMVKDISNEFGKKRKRSKTKEKGMWKKKSIFWRLPYWKDLDVRHCIDLMHVEKNVCESLVGLMLNIPGKTKDGLNARLDLQDMNIRSELQPIRDAETGKVYLPLACHTLSKDEKIAMLSCLKDIKIPSGYSARISKYVKLDDLKLVGMKSHDCHVLITQILPVAIRGILPPKVRHTIQRLCAFFNAIGQKVIDPEDLDGLQTDIVNTLCHLEMFFPLSFFDIMVHLPVHLVKQTKLCGPAFLREMWPFERYMGVLKSYVRNRAKPEGSIIEGYTTEEAIEFCVNYMSDADPIGVPASRHEGRLSGVGIIGRKRIRPDQASYAQAHYAVLQHMAKVGPYFEEHLAKIRDENLGRSDAWINREHNSRFNEWFKNCVAMSTVVPNETVQLLGMGPSWTIDTWQGYDINGYTFYTVKQDDKSTVQNSGVLIDAFQDQVGSNTYYGRIEEILELNYVKFKVPLFRCRWVNLRTGVKADKEDFTLVDLSKVGYADEPFVLVKQVEQIFYLKDPSNKKMHIVRDGKRRIVGVDNVVDEEEYNHNLHVRPHIDLDDDPQEPLAYARSDHNEGITL
;
A
#
# COMPACT_ATOMS: atom_id res chain seq x y z
N MET A 1 27.52 -39.68 12.93
CA MET A 1 27.44 -40.33 14.25
C MET A 1 26.90 -39.31 15.24
N ASP A 2 25.83 -39.68 15.93
CA ASP A 2 25.17 -38.92 16.98
C ASP A 2 26.17 -38.52 18.10
N GLN A 3 26.40 -37.21 18.30
CA GLN A 3 27.34 -36.70 19.32
C GLN A 3 26.77 -36.74 20.76
N SER A 4 25.54 -37.21 20.95
CA SER A 4 24.90 -37.21 22.27
C SER A 4 25.30 -38.37 23.19
N THR A 5 26.18 -39.30 22.76
CA THR A 5 26.66 -40.44 23.59
C THR A 5 28.17 -40.71 23.49
N ILE A 6 29.01 -39.68 23.71
CA ILE A 6 30.45 -39.91 23.94
C ILE A 6 30.67 -40.24 25.42
N ASP A 7 31.19 -41.45 25.72
CA ASP A 7 31.71 -41.78 27.06
C ASP A 7 32.94 -40.91 27.35
N ARG A 8 32.86 -40.11 28.43
CA ARG A 8 33.88 -39.14 28.87
C ARG A 8 34.53 -39.52 30.20
N SER A 9 34.15 -40.67 30.76
CA SER A 9 34.65 -41.16 32.05
C SER A 9 36.19 -41.35 32.05
N TRP A 10 36.76 -41.63 30.88
CA TRP A 10 38.20 -41.82 30.67
C TRP A 10 39.04 -40.55 30.86
N MET A 11 38.46 -39.34 30.72
CA MET A 11 39.23 -38.08 30.77
C MET A 11 39.85 -37.81 32.16
N TYR A 12 39.14 -38.21 33.23
CA TYR A 12 39.52 -37.91 34.62
C TYR A 12 39.49 -39.14 35.55
N ALA A 13 39.50 -40.37 34.99
CA ALA A 13 39.48 -41.59 35.78
C ALA A 13 40.76 -41.75 36.62
N LYS A 14 40.63 -41.81 37.96
CA LYS A 14 41.76 -41.85 38.92
C LYS A 14 42.72 -43.04 38.75
N ASN A 15 42.27 -44.13 38.13
CA ASN A 15 43.08 -45.36 37.95
C ASN A 15 43.63 -45.53 36.52
N LEU A 16 43.34 -44.59 35.61
CA LEU A 16 43.76 -44.68 34.21
C LEU A 16 45.03 -43.85 33.99
N LYS A 17 46.15 -44.50 33.67
CA LYS A 17 47.40 -43.79 33.35
C LYS A 17 47.31 -43.19 31.94
N ARG A 18 47.82 -41.97 31.73
CA ARG A 18 47.75 -41.24 30.43
C ARG A 18 48.43 -41.95 29.24
N HIS A 19 49.30 -42.92 29.51
CA HIS A 19 49.94 -43.78 28.51
C HIS A 19 49.17 -45.08 28.25
N SER A 20 48.01 -45.29 28.89
CA SER A 20 47.15 -46.44 28.60
C SER A 20 46.57 -46.32 27.20
N THR A 21 46.31 -47.48 26.60
CA THR A 21 45.68 -47.58 25.27
C THR A 21 44.27 -46.99 25.27
N GLU A 22 43.54 -47.07 26.39
CA GLU A 22 42.20 -46.50 26.54
C GLU A 22 42.20 -44.97 26.56
N TYR A 23 43.13 -44.33 27.29
CA TYR A 23 43.25 -42.87 27.30
C TYR A 23 43.62 -42.33 25.92
N ARG A 24 44.57 -42.97 25.23
CA ARG A 24 45.00 -42.59 23.88
C ARG A 24 43.88 -42.68 22.86
N LYS A 25 43.07 -43.75 22.91
CA LYS A 25 41.89 -43.90 22.04
C LYS A 25 40.85 -42.80 22.29
N GLY A 26 40.65 -42.41 23.56
CA GLY A 26 39.79 -41.29 23.93
C GLY A 26 40.25 -39.97 23.34
N VAL A 27 41.56 -39.66 23.43
CA VAL A 27 42.13 -38.43 22.87
C VAL A 27 42.01 -38.38 21.35
N ILE A 28 42.25 -39.48 20.64
CA ILE A 28 42.08 -39.53 19.18
C ILE A 28 40.63 -39.25 18.78
N LYS A 29 39.65 -39.79 19.53
CA LYS A 29 38.23 -39.53 19.28
C LYS A 29 37.84 -38.06 19.53
N PHE A 30 38.47 -37.41 20.51
CA PHE A 30 38.31 -35.97 20.78
C PHE A 30 38.88 -35.11 19.63
N MET A 31 40.00 -35.51 19.03
CA MET A 31 40.71 -34.74 18.00
C MET A 31 40.02 -34.70 16.63
N ASN A 32 38.93 -35.44 16.40
CA ASN A 32 38.18 -35.47 15.12
C ASN A 32 37.28 -34.22 14.89
N SER A 33 37.65 -33.05 15.42
CA SER A 33 36.97 -31.78 15.17
C SER A 33 37.98 -30.75 14.63
N ASP A 34 37.59 -30.02 13.58
CA ASP A 34 38.48 -29.15 12.79
C ASP A 34 38.94 -27.84 13.49
N TYR A 35 38.94 -27.79 14.82
CA TYR A 35 39.33 -26.62 15.62
C TYR A 35 40.38 -27.00 16.66
N MET A 36 41.59 -26.46 16.57
CA MET A 36 42.74 -26.91 17.39
C MET A 36 43.22 -25.86 18.41
N CYS A 37 42.31 -25.40 19.28
CA CYS A 37 42.71 -24.79 20.56
C CYS A 37 43.10 -25.91 21.54
N CYS A 38 44.25 -25.85 22.20
CA CYS A 38 44.67 -26.95 23.08
C CYS A 38 43.97 -26.90 24.46
N PRO A 39 43.16 -27.91 24.86
CA PRO A 39 42.47 -27.93 26.16
C PRO A 39 43.32 -28.51 27.28
N CYS A 40 44.65 -28.61 27.10
CA CYS A 40 45.50 -29.18 28.12
C CYS A 40 45.54 -28.31 29.38
N ALA A 41 45.97 -28.88 30.51
CA ALA A 41 46.03 -28.19 31.80
C ALA A 41 46.77 -26.84 31.76
N ASP A 42 47.76 -26.70 30.87
CA ASP A 42 48.56 -25.48 30.71
C ASP A 42 47.98 -24.49 29.69
N CYS A 43 47.43 -24.98 28.57
CA CYS A 43 46.96 -24.12 27.48
C CYS A 43 45.51 -23.66 27.62
N LYS A 44 44.67 -24.39 28.36
CA LYS A 44 43.28 -24.02 28.75
C LYS A 44 42.39 -23.43 27.64
N ASN A 45 42.56 -23.87 26.39
CA ASN A 45 41.89 -23.36 25.19
C ASN A 45 42.24 -21.93 24.75
N GLU A 46 43.31 -21.35 25.29
CA GLU A 46 43.76 -19.99 24.95
C GLU A 46 44.78 -19.98 23.79
N ASN A 47 45.50 -21.09 23.59
CA ASN A 47 46.50 -21.23 22.53
C ASN A 47 45.98 -22.13 21.39
N MET A 48 46.10 -21.63 20.16
CA MET A 48 45.78 -22.35 18.92
C MET A 48 47.06 -22.95 18.33
N PHE A 49 46.97 -24.18 17.82
CA PHE A 49 48.09 -24.89 17.21
C PHE A 49 47.74 -25.29 15.78
N ASP A 50 48.72 -25.19 14.88
CA ASP A 50 48.55 -25.48 13.47
C ASP A 50 48.59 -27.00 13.15
N SER A 51 49.10 -27.82 14.09
CA SER A 51 49.18 -29.29 13.95
C SER A 51 48.45 -30.02 15.09
N GLY A 52 47.63 -31.02 14.72
CA GLY A 52 46.91 -31.86 15.69
C GLY A 52 47.82 -32.80 16.45
N GLU A 53 49.02 -33.07 15.93
CA GLU A 53 50.02 -33.90 16.60
C GLU A 53 50.56 -33.20 17.86
N ASP A 54 50.68 -31.87 17.84
CA ASP A 54 51.16 -31.09 18.99
C ASP A 54 50.11 -31.06 20.11
N VAL A 55 48.84 -30.85 19.75
CA VAL A 55 47.72 -30.90 20.70
C VAL A 55 47.58 -32.31 21.27
N HIS A 56 47.70 -33.34 20.44
CA HIS A 56 47.71 -34.73 20.89
C HIS A 56 48.87 -35.00 21.86
N GLY A 57 50.09 -34.56 21.55
CA GLY A 57 51.25 -34.67 22.44
C GLY A 57 51.03 -33.99 23.80
N HIS A 58 50.46 -32.78 23.79
CA HIS A 58 50.09 -32.06 25.01
C HIS A 58 49.05 -32.79 25.85
N LEU A 59 48.02 -33.39 25.24
CA LEU A 59 47.00 -34.13 25.98
C LEU A 59 47.53 -35.43 26.57
N ILE A 60 48.47 -36.11 25.89
CA ILE A 60 49.11 -37.31 26.44
C ILE A 60 50.08 -36.98 27.60
N GLN A 61 50.83 -35.89 27.53
CA GLN A 61 51.79 -35.52 28.57
C GLN A 61 51.12 -34.81 29.76
N ARG A 62 50.27 -33.82 29.49
CA ARG A 62 49.75 -32.85 30.47
C ARG A 62 48.31 -33.12 30.90
N GLY A 63 47.54 -33.83 30.09
CA GLY A 63 46.12 -34.11 30.33
C GLY A 63 45.22 -32.88 30.13
N PHE A 64 43.90 -33.09 30.18
CA PHE A 64 42.89 -32.03 30.04
C PHE A 64 42.87 -31.10 31.26
N MET A 65 42.49 -29.83 31.04
CA MET A 65 42.21 -28.88 32.11
C MET A 65 41.03 -29.36 32.99
N GLU A 66 41.11 -29.11 34.29
CA GLU A 66 40.13 -29.63 35.25
C GLU A 66 38.70 -29.10 34.96
N GLY A 67 37.71 -29.99 35.00
CA GLY A 67 36.30 -29.64 34.81
C GLY A 67 35.86 -29.39 33.36
N TYR A 68 36.73 -29.62 32.36
CA TYR A 68 36.38 -29.47 30.95
C TYR A 68 35.62 -30.70 30.44
N THR A 69 34.32 -30.75 30.73
CA THR A 69 33.42 -31.86 30.37
C THR A 69 32.42 -31.52 29.27
N CYS A 70 32.29 -30.24 28.91
CA CYS A 70 31.49 -29.74 27.79
C CYS A 70 32.42 -29.09 26.77
N TRP A 71 32.51 -29.67 25.57
CA TRP A 71 33.48 -29.31 24.55
C TRP A 71 33.02 -28.11 23.71
N VAL A 72 32.59 -27.00 24.34
CA VAL A 72 31.99 -25.83 23.66
C VAL A 72 32.92 -25.20 22.63
N LYS A 73 34.24 -25.20 22.90
CA LYS A 73 35.27 -24.71 21.97
C LYS A 73 35.60 -25.73 20.85
N HIS A 74 35.09 -26.95 20.97
CA HIS A 74 35.28 -28.05 20.02
C HIS A 74 33.91 -28.63 19.57
N GLY A 75 32.87 -27.77 19.53
CA GLY A 75 31.61 -28.05 18.85
C GLY A 75 30.38 -28.46 19.68
N GLU A 76 30.47 -28.60 21.00
CA GLU A 76 29.32 -29.03 21.84
C GLU A 76 28.42 -27.86 22.31
N GLN A 77 27.07 -27.95 22.15
CA GLN A 77 26.10 -26.94 22.63
C GLN A 77 25.53 -27.27 24.02
N GLU A 78 25.33 -26.26 24.88
CA GLU A 78 24.66 -26.41 26.19
C GLU A 78 23.17 -26.78 26.04
N SER A 79 22.75 -27.91 26.61
CA SER A 79 21.33 -28.34 26.63
C SER A 79 20.56 -27.64 27.75
N GLY A 80 19.60 -26.78 27.40
CA GLY A 80 18.69 -26.13 28.36
C GLY A 80 17.51 -27.03 28.75
N SER A 81 17.44 -27.47 30.02
CA SER A 81 16.30 -28.20 30.58
C SER A 81 15.22 -27.25 31.12
N GLY A 82 13.93 -27.55 30.86
CA GLY A 82 12.88 -27.33 31.87
C GLY A 82 11.58 -26.65 31.44
N ALA A 83 10.56 -27.49 31.22
CA ALA A 83 9.17 -27.39 31.66
C ALA A 83 8.29 -26.22 31.18
N ALA A 84 7.39 -26.57 30.25
CA ALA A 84 6.12 -25.89 30.03
C ALA A 84 5.28 -25.93 31.31
N ALA A 85 4.85 -24.76 31.79
CA ALA A 85 3.83 -24.64 32.83
C ALA A 85 2.62 -23.93 32.22
N ASP A 86 1.54 -24.70 32.09
CA ASP A 86 0.19 -24.24 31.83
C ASP A 86 -0.21 -23.10 32.79
N ARG A 87 -0.68 -21.99 32.23
CA ARG A 87 -1.57 -21.03 32.91
C ARG A 87 -2.58 -20.48 31.93
N SER A 88 -3.75 -21.13 31.93
CA SER A 88 -5.02 -20.55 31.53
C SER A 88 -5.35 -19.31 32.37
N GLY A 89 -5.82 -18.26 31.71
CA GLY A 89 -6.27 -17.01 32.32
C GLY A 89 -6.96 -16.16 31.27
N ALA A 90 -8.28 -16.08 31.38
CA ALA A 90 -9.21 -15.56 30.38
C ALA A 90 -9.19 -14.03 30.19
N HIS A 91 -9.70 -13.65 29.01
CA HIS A 91 -10.27 -12.37 28.58
C HIS A 91 -9.33 -11.18 28.26
N ASN A 92 -9.21 -10.84 26.97
CA ASN A 92 -10.19 -9.98 26.29
C ASN A 92 -10.11 -10.20 24.77
N GLN A 93 -11.22 -10.62 24.18
CA GLN A 93 -11.45 -10.71 22.73
C GLN A 93 -11.54 -9.30 22.15
N GLU A 94 -10.62 -8.94 21.26
CA GLU A 94 -10.87 -8.12 20.07
C GLU A 94 -9.84 -8.55 19.01
N ASP A 95 -10.35 -9.10 17.90
CA ASP A 95 -9.74 -9.33 16.58
C ASP A 95 -9.85 -10.77 16.07
N GLU A 96 -11.08 -11.18 15.75
CA GLU A 96 -11.35 -12.24 14.77
C GLU A 96 -12.08 -11.61 13.57
N ASN A 97 -11.31 -11.29 12.54
CA ASN A 97 -11.70 -11.40 11.14
C ASN A 97 -10.41 -11.54 10.32
N GLU A 98 -9.68 -12.61 10.61
CA GLU A 98 -8.77 -13.24 9.66
C GLU A 98 -9.64 -13.79 8.52
N HIS A 99 -9.95 -12.95 7.53
CA HIS A 99 -10.17 -13.51 6.20
C HIS A 99 -8.79 -13.88 5.69
N GLU A 100 -8.54 -15.19 5.66
CA GLU A 100 -7.46 -15.84 4.94
C GLU A 100 -7.16 -15.04 3.66
N MET A 101 -6.10 -14.24 3.70
CA MET A 101 -5.40 -13.91 2.47
C MET A 101 -4.71 -15.20 2.09
N PHE A 102 -5.44 -16.05 1.37
CA PHE A 102 -4.85 -17.11 0.58
C PHE A 102 -3.95 -16.40 -0.43
N ILE A 103 -2.69 -16.19 -0.04
CA ILE A 103 -1.61 -15.86 -0.94
C ILE A 103 -1.54 -17.09 -1.85
N PRO A 104 -1.88 -17.00 -3.15
CA PRO A 104 -1.60 -18.10 -4.05
C PRO A 104 -0.09 -18.33 -3.96
N SER A 105 0.32 -19.54 -3.60
CA SER A 105 1.72 -19.92 -3.79
C SER A 105 2.07 -19.69 -5.26
N PRO A 106 3.22 -19.07 -5.57
CA PRO A 106 3.72 -18.92 -6.94
C PRO A 106 4.26 -20.27 -7.42
N LEU A 107 3.38 -21.26 -7.50
CA LEU A 107 3.65 -22.57 -8.05
C LEU A 107 2.81 -22.72 -9.31
N ASP A 108 3.09 -21.88 -10.32
CA ASP A 108 3.15 -22.44 -11.66
C ASP A 108 4.47 -23.23 -11.71
N GLY A 109 4.37 -24.52 -12.00
CA GLY A 109 5.38 -25.53 -11.69
C GLY A 109 6.61 -25.53 -12.61
N GLU A 110 7.26 -24.38 -12.78
CA GLU A 110 8.59 -24.30 -13.38
C GLU A 110 9.67 -24.20 -12.29
N MET A 111 10.67 -25.07 -12.39
CA MET A 111 11.83 -25.10 -11.49
C MET A 111 12.81 -24.01 -11.91
N VAL A 112 13.50 -23.40 -10.94
CA VAL A 112 14.52 -22.37 -11.16
C VAL A 112 15.64 -22.91 -12.08
N ASP A 113 15.84 -22.31 -13.25
CA ASP A 113 16.99 -22.60 -14.14
C ASP A 113 18.13 -21.62 -13.84
N VAL A 114 19.33 -22.14 -13.59
CA VAL A 114 20.48 -21.34 -13.16
C VAL A 114 21.35 -21.02 -14.38
N ASP A 115 21.51 -19.74 -14.71
CA ASP A 115 22.43 -19.32 -15.76
C ASP A 115 23.86 -19.24 -15.21
N HIS A 116 24.72 -20.14 -15.66
CA HIS A 116 26.11 -20.22 -15.24
C HIS A 116 26.96 -19.04 -15.70
N ASP A 117 26.67 -18.48 -16.88
CA ASP A 117 27.50 -17.42 -17.47
C ASP A 117 27.30 -16.10 -16.69
N LEU A 118 26.07 -15.82 -16.24
CA LEU A 118 25.73 -14.67 -15.38
C LEU A 118 26.39 -14.73 -14.00
N LEU A 119 26.40 -15.91 -13.35
CA LEU A 119 27.10 -16.09 -12.06
C LEU A 119 28.62 -15.96 -12.19
N GLN A 120 29.17 -16.30 -13.35
CA GLN A 120 30.60 -16.17 -13.64
C GLN A 120 31.00 -14.71 -13.91
N ASP A 121 30.11 -13.90 -14.48
CA ASP A 121 30.31 -12.46 -14.61
C ASP A 121 30.32 -11.74 -13.25
N MET A 122 29.44 -12.13 -12.32
CA MET A 122 29.50 -11.63 -10.94
C MET A 122 30.84 -11.91 -10.25
N LEU A 123 31.41 -13.10 -10.49
CA LEU A 123 32.71 -13.47 -9.93
C LEU A 123 33.82 -12.56 -10.49
N ARG A 124 33.77 -12.24 -11.79
CA ARG A 124 34.69 -11.30 -12.45
C ARG A 124 34.59 -9.88 -11.89
N ASP A 125 33.38 -9.43 -11.52
CA ASP A 125 33.15 -8.09 -10.95
C ASP A 125 33.63 -7.95 -9.49
N VAL A 126 33.64 -9.05 -8.73
CA VAL A 126 34.14 -9.08 -7.34
C VAL A 126 35.68 -9.13 -7.28
N GLU A 127 36.33 -9.58 -8.34
CA GLU A 127 37.79 -9.64 -8.51
C GLU A 127 38.45 -8.24 -8.75
N ASP A 128 37.96 -7.16 -8.11
CA ASP A 128 38.77 -5.94 -7.95
C ASP A 128 39.94 -6.27 -6.97
N PRO A 129 41.21 -6.28 -7.41
CA PRO A 129 42.33 -6.83 -6.64
C PRO A 129 42.63 -6.11 -5.32
N ALA A 130 42.00 -4.96 -5.07
CA ALA A 130 42.34 -4.11 -3.94
C ALA A 130 41.67 -4.50 -2.60
N GLN A 131 40.57 -5.27 -2.54
CA GLN A 131 39.82 -5.42 -1.27
C GLN A 131 39.16 -6.77 -0.88
N ASN A 132 38.95 -7.79 -1.74
CA ASN A 132 37.91 -8.80 -1.41
C ASN A 132 38.24 -10.31 -1.62
N GLU A 133 39.41 -10.81 -1.20
CA GLU A 133 39.73 -12.28 -1.29
C GLU A 133 38.68 -13.19 -0.64
N ARG A 134 38.13 -12.78 0.52
CA ARG A 134 37.15 -13.58 1.26
C ARG A 134 35.80 -13.67 0.54
N ASP A 135 35.37 -12.58 -0.10
CA ASP A 135 34.10 -12.57 -0.83
C ASP A 135 34.27 -13.28 -2.17
N GLY A 136 35.42 -13.15 -2.84
CA GLY A 136 35.78 -13.97 -4.00
C GLY A 136 35.70 -15.48 -3.73
N MET A 137 36.18 -15.96 -2.57
CA MET A 137 36.03 -17.36 -2.15
C MET A 137 34.57 -17.78 -1.93
N LYS A 138 33.73 -16.90 -1.38
CA LYS A 138 32.30 -17.18 -1.16
C LYS A 138 31.55 -17.28 -2.50
N PHE A 139 31.78 -16.35 -3.42
CA PHE A 139 31.18 -16.37 -4.75
C PHE A 139 31.68 -17.54 -5.59
N SER A 140 32.96 -17.90 -5.50
CA SER A 140 33.51 -19.10 -6.17
C SER A 140 32.80 -20.38 -5.73
N ARG A 141 32.49 -20.50 -4.42
CA ARG A 141 31.74 -21.64 -3.89
C ARG A 141 30.30 -21.66 -4.38
N LEU A 142 29.67 -20.49 -4.54
CA LEU A 142 28.32 -20.36 -5.09
C LEU A 142 28.27 -20.81 -6.56
N VAL A 143 29.26 -20.40 -7.37
CA VAL A 143 29.42 -20.86 -8.77
C VAL A 143 29.65 -22.38 -8.80
N SER A 144 30.50 -22.92 -7.93
CA SER A 144 30.71 -24.37 -7.86
C SER A 144 29.44 -25.14 -7.46
N ASP A 145 28.67 -24.63 -6.49
CA ASP A 145 27.40 -25.23 -6.07
C ASP A 145 26.31 -25.10 -7.15
N SER A 146 26.41 -24.08 -8.03
CA SER A 146 25.55 -23.97 -9.21
C SER A 146 25.88 -25.06 -10.22
N GLU A 147 27.15 -25.35 -10.49
CA GLU A 147 27.56 -26.37 -11.48
C GLU A 147 27.41 -27.81 -10.96
N THR A 148 27.36 -27.99 -9.64
CA THR A 148 27.31 -29.31 -9.00
C THR A 148 25.93 -29.96 -9.18
N PRO A 149 25.78 -31.10 -9.89
CA PRO A 149 24.51 -31.79 -10.00
C PRO A 149 24.00 -32.28 -8.65
N LEU A 150 22.68 -32.36 -8.47
CA LEU A 150 22.08 -32.87 -7.23
C LEU A 150 22.53 -34.30 -6.90
N TYR A 151 22.67 -35.14 -7.93
CA TYR A 151 23.25 -36.49 -7.87
C TYR A 151 23.69 -36.92 -9.28
N ALA A 152 24.52 -37.96 -9.37
CA ALA A 152 25.01 -38.46 -10.65
C ALA A 152 23.86 -38.91 -11.58
N GLY A 153 23.81 -38.36 -12.79
CA GLY A 153 22.74 -38.64 -13.78
C GLY A 153 21.44 -37.85 -13.56
N CYS A 154 21.44 -36.85 -12.66
CA CYS A 154 20.33 -35.91 -12.55
C CYS A 154 20.24 -35.00 -13.79
N LYS A 155 19.06 -34.40 -14.04
CA LYS A 155 18.88 -33.44 -15.15
C LYS A 155 19.79 -32.24 -14.91
N ALA A 156 20.38 -31.68 -15.97
CA ALA A 156 21.35 -30.58 -15.89
C ALA A 156 20.86 -29.37 -15.07
N LYS A 157 19.55 -29.07 -15.14
CA LYS A 157 18.91 -27.99 -14.38
C LYS A 157 18.75 -28.24 -12.86
N HIS A 158 18.95 -29.46 -12.38
CA HIS A 158 18.81 -29.81 -10.96
C HIS A 158 20.18 -29.87 -10.31
N THR A 159 20.65 -28.71 -9.88
CA THR A 159 21.95 -28.52 -9.26
C THR A 159 21.77 -28.34 -7.75
N LYS A 160 22.86 -28.44 -7.00
CA LYS A 160 22.83 -28.25 -5.54
C LYS A 160 22.28 -26.87 -5.20
N LEU A 161 22.68 -25.83 -5.92
CA LEU A 161 22.17 -24.47 -5.73
C LEU A 161 20.69 -24.35 -6.12
N SER A 162 20.29 -24.78 -7.33
CA SER A 162 18.91 -24.59 -7.82
C SER A 162 17.86 -25.27 -6.92
N VAL A 163 18.14 -26.51 -6.50
CA VAL A 163 17.22 -27.27 -5.64
C VAL A 163 17.20 -26.71 -4.22
N THR A 164 18.33 -26.23 -3.71
CA THR A 164 18.37 -25.57 -2.38
C THR A 164 17.56 -24.28 -2.40
N LEU A 165 17.63 -23.51 -3.48
CA LEU A 165 16.86 -22.29 -3.68
C LEU A 165 15.35 -22.56 -3.75
N ASP A 166 14.92 -23.55 -4.52
CA ASP A 166 13.51 -23.95 -4.61
C ASP A 166 12.94 -24.33 -3.24
N LEU A 167 13.69 -25.10 -2.45
CA LEU A 167 13.28 -25.51 -1.12
C LEU A 167 13.28 -24.34 -0.12
N MET A 168 14.26 -23.43 -0.21
CA MET A 168 14.30 -22.22 0.61
C MET A 168 13.17 -21.24 0.22
N LYS A 169 12.84 -21.12 -1.07
CA LYS A 169 11.67 -20.40 -1.61
C LYS A 169 10.37 -20.97 -1.06
N LEU A 170 10.24 -22.30 -1.03
CA LEU A 170 9.09 -22.98 -0.43
C LEU A 170 9.01 -22.70 1.08
N LYS A 171 10.13 -22.81 1.80
CA LYS A 171 10.18 -22.53 3.24
C LYS A 171 9.73 -21.10 3.55
N ALA A 172 10.28 -20.12 2.83
CA ALA A 172 10.00 -18.72 3.04
C ALA A 172 8.53 -18.40 2.72
N SER A 173 8.05 -18.80 1.54
CA SER A 173 6.68 -18.54 1.08
C SER A 173 5.61 -19.25 1.93
N SER A 174 5.91 -20.46 2.41
CA SER A 174 4.97 -21.27 3.20
C SER A 174 5.11 -21.07 4.72
N GLY A 175 6.07 -20.26 5.16
CA GLY A 175 6.28 -19.96 6.58
C GLY A 175 6.71 -21.15 7.43
N TRP A 176 7.50 -22.08 6.88
CA TRP A 176 7.92 -23.27 7.59
C TRP A 176 8.96 -22.97 8.68
N THR A 177 8.84 -23.64 9.83
CA THR A 177 9.82 -23.52 10.92
C THR A 177 11.14 -24.19 10.55
N ASP A 178 12.27 -23.73 11.11
CA ASP A 178 13.60 -24.34 10.89
C ASP A 178 13.61 -25.82 11.31
N LYS A 179 12.87 -26.18 12.35
CA LYS A 179 12.70 -27.57 12.76
C LYS A 179 11.99 -28.38 11.67
N SER A 180 10.77 -27.98 11.31
CA SER A 180 9.96 -28.70 10.32
C SER A 180 10.64 -28.77 8.95
N PHE A 181 11.38 -27.74 8.56
CA PHE A 181 12.10 -27.73 7.29
C PHE A 181 13.36 -28.62 7.32
N THR A 182 14.08 -28.65 8.44
CA THR A 182 15.18 -29.62 8.65
C THR A 182 14.66 -31.05 8.58
N ASP A 183 13.51 -31.33 9.21
CA ASP A 183 12.88 -32.65 9.15
C ASP A 183 12.50 -33.02 7.69
N LEU A 184 11.97 -32.06 6.90
CA LEU A 184 11.71 -32.27 5.48
C LEU A 184 13.00 -32.56 4.70
N LEU A 185 14.04 -31.74 4.87
CA LEU A 185 15.30 -31.90 4.15
C LEU A 185 15.91 -33.28 4.41
N GLY A 186 15.88 -33.75 5.67
CA GLY A 186 16.29 -35.10 6.03
C GLY A 186 15.47 -36.19 5.31
N ILE A 187 14.14 -36.01 5.22
CA ILE A 187 13.26 -36.95 4.49
C ILE A 187 13.59 -36.96 2.99
N LEU A 188 13.69 -35.79 2.37
CA LEU A 188 13.99 -35.66 0.93
C LEU A 188 15.36 -36.25 0.61
N LYS A 189 16.38 -35.96 1.44
CA LYS A 189 17.73 -36.50 1.28
C LYS A 189 17.76 -38.02 1.36
N ALA A 190 16.96 -38.62 2.23
CA ALA A 190 16.83 -40.08 2.37
C ALA A 190 16.06 -40.74 1.22
N MET A 191 15.19 -40.00 0.52
CA MET A 191 14.47 -40.48 -0.67
C MET A 191 15.32 -40.43 -1.95
N LEU A 192 16.36 -39.59 -1.98
CA LEU A 192 17.27 -39.44 -3.11
C LEU A 192 18.39 -40.51 -3.09
N PRO A 193 19.12 -40.72 -4.21
CA PRO A 193 20.28 -41.61 -4.24
C PRO A 193 21.30 -41.28 -3.14
N VAL A 194 21.98 -42.30 -2.60
CA VAL A 194 22.86 -42.18 -1.42
C VAL A 194 23.91 -41.09 -1.57
N GLU A 195 24.45 -40.90 -2.77
CA GLU A 195 25.48 -39.90 -3.09
C GLU A 195 24.86 -38.59 -3.63
N ASN A 196 23.86 -38.04 -2.95
CA ASN A 196 23.25 -36.76 -3.32
C ASN A 196 23.81 -35.57 -2.51
N THR A 197 23.79 -34.39 -3.10
CA THR A 197 24.39 -33.16 -2.56
C THR A 197 23.38 -32.26 -1.84
N LEU A 198 22.15 -32.74 -1.60
CA LEU A 198 21.10 -31.97 -0.94
C LEU A 198 21.49 -31.63 0.51
N PRO A 199 21.28 -30.37 0.97
CA PRO A 199 21.42 -30.02 2.38
C PRO A 199 20.54 -30.89 3.28
N GLU A 200 21.07 -31.36 4.40
CA GLU A 200 20.33 -32.17 5.38
C GLU A 200 19.62 -31.32 6.43
N THR A 201 20.10 -30.09 6.63
CA THR A 201 19.60 -29.17 7.64
C THR A 201 19.28 -27.79 7.08
N THR A 202 18.38 -27.06 7.75
CA THR A 202 18.09 -25.65 7.41
C THR A 202 19.36 -24.79 7.47
N TYR A 203 20.28 -25.12 8.38
CA TYR A 203 21.55 -24.42 8.51
C TYR A 203 22.43 -24.63 7.27
N GLU A 204 22.58 -25.87 6.81
CA GLU A 204 23.33 -26.18 5.58
C GLU A 204 22.72 -25.50 4.36
N ALA A 205 21.39 -25.49 4.24
CA ALA A 205 20.70 -24.79 3.17
C ALA A 205 20.99 -23.27 3.22
N LYS A 206 20.95 -22.66 4.41
CA LYS A 206 21.35 -21.25 4.60
C LYS A 206 22.83 -21.01 4.31
N GLN A 207 23.72 -21.99 4.52
CA GLN A 207 25.15 -21.87 4.19
C GLN A 207 25.40 -21.84 2.68
N VAL A 208 24.64 -22.59 1.88
CA VAL A 208 24.70 -22.52 0.41
C VAL A 208 24.37 -21.10 -0.07
N LEU A 209 23.41 -20.42 0.57
CA LEU A 209 23.01 -19.05 0.25
C LEU A 209 23.82 -17.96 0.97
N CYS A 210 24.68 -18.33 1.91
CA CYS A 210 25.45 -17.40 2.74
C CYS A 210 26.32 -16.40 1.97
N PRO A 211 26.91 -16.73 0.79
CA PRO A 211 27.62 -15.76 -0.05
C PRO A 211 26.82 -14.52 -0.40
N LEU A 212 25.48 -14.62 -0.38
CA LEU A 212 24.54 -13.60 -0.83
C LEU A 212 23.75 -12.94 0.31
N GLY A 213 24.02 -13.36 1.54
CA GLY A 213 23.31 -12.85 2.72
C GLY A 213 23.74 -11.43 3.08
N LEU A 214 22.76 -10.59 3.43
CA LEU A 214 23.01 -9.27 3.98
C LEU A 214 23.68 -9.36 5.37
N GLU A 215 24.67 -8.50 5.63
CA GLU A 215 25.32 -8.42 6.94
C GLU A 215 24.32 -7.92 8.01
N VAL A 216 24.11 -8.71 9.07
CA VAL A 216 23.25 -8.32 10.19
C VAL A 216 24.09 -7.83 11.37
N ARG A 217 24.05 -6.52 11.63
CA ARG A 217 24.66 -5.91 12.82
C ARG A 217 23.66 -5.80 13.96
N ARG A 218 23.96 -6.43 15.10
CA ARG A 218 23.11 -6.39 16.30
C ARG A 218 23.63 -5.34 17.28
N ILE A 219 22.88 -4.25 17.42
CA ILE A 219 23.19 -3.18 18.37
C ILE A 219 22.34 -3.36 19.62
N HIS A 220 22.98 -3.40 20.79
CA HIS A 220 22.23 -3.46 22.06
C HIS A 220 21.52 -2.12 22.30
N ALA A 221 20.21 -2.17 22.53
CA ALA A 221 19.43 -1.03 23.00
C ALA A 221 19.23 -1.10 24.51
N TYR A 222 19.33 0.04 25.20
CA TYR A 222 19.02 0.08 26.62
C TYR A 222 17.49 -0.03 26.85
N PRO A 223 16.98 -0.81 27.82
CA PRO A 223 15.54 -1.05 27.99
C PRO A 223 14.64 0.17 28.28
N ASN A 224 15.21 1.32 28.65
CA ASN A 224 14.45 2.57 28.79
C ASN A 224 14.85 3.61 27.73
N ASP A 225 15.40 3.18 26.60
CA ASP A 225 15.59 3.99 25.38
C ASP A 225 16.53 5.20 25.57
N CYS A 226 17.49 5.11 26.51
CA CYS A 226 18.41 6.22 26.80
C CYS A 226 19.53 6.35 25.74
N ILE A 227 20.06 5.21 25.28
CA ILE A 227 21.17 5.12 24.31
C ILE A 227 21.06 3.80 23.53
N LEU A 228 21.70 3.77 22.36
CA LEU A 228 22.22 2.56 21.76
C LEU A 228 23.67 2.35 22.22
N TYR A 229 24.07 1.09 22.46
CA TYR A 229 25.47 0.73 22.65
C TYR A 229 26.16 0.69 21.27
N HIS A 230 26.31 1.88 20.69
CA HIS A 230 26.83 2.18 19.34
C HIS A 230 27.93 3.25 19.43
N LYS A 231 28.90 3.21 18.51
CA LYS A 231 30.07 4.12 18.46
C LYS A 231 30.72 4.30 19.85
N GLN A 232 30.75 5.52 20.36
CA GLN A 232 31.35 5.88 21.66
C GLN A 232 30.75 5.15 22.88
N TYR A 233 29.61 4.49 22.73
CA TYR A 233 28.97 3.69 23.78
C TYR A 233 29.09 2.18 23.57
N ALA A 234 29.73 1.71 22.49
CA ALA A 234 29.78 0.30 22.11
C ALA A 234 30.34 -0.61 23.22
N ASP A 235 31.38 -0.14 23.90
CA ASP A 235 32.12 -0.89 24.92
C ASP A 235 31.66 -0.61 26.36
N LEU A 236 30.60 0.19 26.54
CA LEU A 236 30.10 0.47 27.87
C LEU A 236 29.32 -0.73 28.43
N ASP A 237 29.58 -1.07 29.68
CA ASP A 237 28.82 -2.08 30.44
C ASP A 237 27.63 -1.49 31.20
N ALA A 238 27.53 -0.17 31.27
CA ALA A 238 26.44 0.53 31.92
C ALA A 238 26.07 1.79 31.13
N CYS A 239 24.78 2.12 31.14
CA CYS A 239 24.28 3.32 30.49
C CYS A 239 24.90 4.57 31.13
N PRO A 240 25.54 5.47 30.35
CA PRO A 240 26.18 6.66 30.92
C PRO A 240 25.15 7.64 31.51
N VAL A 241 23.91 7.61 31.02
CA VAL A 241 22.80 8.51 31.41
C VAL A 241 22.13 8.06 32.71
N CYS A 242 21.73 6.79 32.81
CA CYS A 242 20.97 6.28 33.96
C CYS A 242 21.75 5.32 34.86
N LYS A 243 23.01 5.03 34.52
CA LYS A 243 23.95 4.14 35.24
C LYS A 243 23.52 2.69 35.38
N ALA A 244 22.42 2.29 34.74
CA ALA A 244 21.96 0.92 34.76
C ALA A 244 22.85 0.01 33.90
N SER A 245 23.09 -1.21 34.38
CA SER A 245 23.84 -2.26 33.68
C SER A 245 23.24 -2.60 32.32
N ARG A 246 24.10 -2.82 31.32
CA ARG A 246 23.78 -3.38 30.00
C ARG A 246 23.23 -4.80 30.12
N TYR A 247 23.79 -5.58 31.04
CA TYR A 247 23.44 -6.99 31.25
C TYR A 247 22.41 -7.15 32.38
N LYS A 248 21.49 -8.12 32.20
CA LYS A 248 20.52 -8.50 33.24
C LYS A 248 21.23 -9.30 34.33
N ARG A 249 21.10 -8.89 35.60
CA ARG A 249 21.55 -9.71 36.74
C ARG A 249 20.60 -10.90 36.94
N LYS A 250 21.15 -12.07 37.29
CA LYS A 250 20.37 -13.22 37.79
C LYS A 250 19.63 -12.77 39.05
N LYS A 251 18.30 -12.95 39.10
CA LYS A 251 17.51 -12.61 40.29
C LYS A 251 17.96 -13.50 41.46
N SER A 252 18.32 -12.90 42.60
CA SER A 252 18.35 -13.61 43.88
C SER A 252 16.92 -13.93 44.30
N ALA A 253 16.74 -15.04 45.03
CA ALA A 253 15.42 -15.56 45.40
C ALA A 253 14.57 -14.61 46.28
N ASP A 254 15.18 -13.56 46.85
CA ASP A 254 14.55 -12.66 47.83
C ASP A 254 14.07 -11.31 47.29
N GLU A 255 14.31 -10.97 46.02
CA GLU A 255 13.81 -9.69 45.47
C GLU A 255 12.36 -9.82 44.97
N GLY A 256 11.44 -9.42 45.86
CA GLY A 256 10.00 -9.35 45.63
C GLY A 256 9.57 -8.68 44.32
N ASN A 257 8.43 -9.15 43.82
CA ASN A 257 7.91 -8.97 42.47
C ASN A 257 7.51 -7.51 42.12
N LYS A 258 8.48 -6.60 41.95
CA LYS A 258 8.25 -5.22 41.46
C LYS A 258 8.98 -4.94 40.14
N SER A 259 8.70 -5.74 39.12
CA SER A 259 8.80 -5.26 37.74
C SER A 259 7.72 -5.96 36.90
N LYS A 260 6.57 -5.31 36.72
CA LYS A 260 5.61 -5.69 35.68
C LYS A 260 6.35 -5.64 34.35
N ARG A 261 6.67 -6.82 33.80
CA ARG A 261 7.18 -7.01 32.44
C ARG A 261 6.05 -6.58 31.48
N GLY A 262 6.14 -5.37 30.93
CA GLY A 262 5.44 -5.01 29.71
C GLY A 262 6.40 -5.20 28.54
N GLY A 263 5.90 -5.64 27.38
CA GLY A 263 6.66 -5.61 26.13
C GLY A 263 7.16 -4.20 25.80
N PRO A 264 7.97 -4.01 24.74
CA PRO A 264 8.51 -2.71 24.39
C PRO A 264 7.34 -1.74 24.13
N ARG A 265 7.21 -0.74 25.02
CA ARG A 265 6.33 0.41 24.77
C ARG A 265 6.96 1.23 23.65
N GLN A 266 6.14 1.79 22.76
CA GLN A 266 6.57 2.73 21.72
C GLN A 266 7.59 3.74 22.31
N PRO A 267 8.70 4.01 21.60
CA PRO A 267 9.76 4.87 22.12
C PRO A 267 9.38 6.37 22.19
N ASP A 268 8.22 6.77 21.64
CA ASP A 268 7.79 8.17 21.58
C ASP A 268 8.89 9.09 21.03
N ASN A 269 9.32 10.10 21.79
CA ASN A 269 10.40 11.01 21.42
C ASN A 269 11.78 10.33 21.40
N ASP A 270 11.95 9.22 22.13
CA ASP A 270 13.20 8.46 22.21
C ASP A 270 13.48 7.66 20.91
N ILE A 271 12.58 7.72 19.91
CA ILE A 271 12.78 7.17 18.56
C ILE A 271 14.11 7.65 17.93
N ASP A 272 14.58 8.86 18.25
CA ASP A 272 15.82 9.42 17.73
C ASP A 272 17.05 8.57 18.10
N VAL A 273 17.01 7.90 19.25
CA VAL A 273 18.07 6.98 19.67
C VAL A 273 18.17 5.80 18.71
N PHE A 274 17.04 5.30 18.21
CA PHE A 274 16.98 4.18 17.27
C PHE A 274 17.30 4.58 15.82
N LEU A 275 17.13 5.87 15.50
CA LEU A 275 17.46 6.42 14.17
C LEU A 275 18.95 6.78 14.03
N GLU A 276 19.73 6.74 15.11
CA GLU A 276 21.14 7.14 15.08
C GLU A 276 21.98 6.42 14.00
N PRO A 277 21.89 5.09 13.83
CA PRO A 277 22.63 4.39 12.77
C PRO A 277 22.19 4.84 11.36
N VAL A 278 20.88 5.01 11.13
CA VAL A 278 20.34 5.45 9.84
C VAL A 278 20.82 6.86 9.49
N ILE A 279 20.89 7.75 10.47
CA ILE A 279 21.38 9.12 10.26
C ILE A 279 22.89 9.11 9.97
N ASP A 280 23.65 8.25 10.63
CA ASP A 280 25.08 8.08 10.33
C ASP A 280 25.29 7.67 8.87
N ASP A 281 24.52 6.68 8.38
CA ASP A 281 24.60 6.21 7.00
C ASP A 281 24.18 7.29 6.01
N LEU A 282 23.11 8.04 6.29
CA LEU A 282 22.65 9.17 5.47
C LEU A 282 23.68 10.31 5.41
N GLU A 283 24.42 10.56 6.48
CA GLU A 283 25.50 11.56 6.46
C GLU A 283 26.66 11.12 5.57
N ILE A 284 27.04 9.84 5.61
CA ILE A 284 28.07 9.26 4.74
C ILE A 284 27.61 9.34 3.28
N LEU A 285 26.41 8.82 2.98
CA LEU A 285 25.84 8.85 1.63
C LEU A 285 25.73 10.27 1.07
N TRP A 286 25.39 11.26 1.89
CA TRP A 286 25.31 12.64 1.42
C TRP A 286 26.67 13.31 1.23
N LYS A 287 27.56 13.27 2.23
CA LYS A 287 28.82 14.02 2.25
C LYS A 287 29.88 13.34 1.40
N GLU A 288 30.11 12.07 1.71
CA GLU A 288 31.17 11.27 1.15
C GLU A 288 30.70 10.56 -0.10
N GLY A 289 29.47 10.05 -0.14
CA GLY A 289 28.95 9.19 -1.22
C GLY A 289 29.60 7.80 -1.21
N VAL A 290 28.91 6.81 -1.76
CA VAL A 290 29.40 5.42 -1.84
C VAL A 290 29.63 5.07 -3.32
N LYS A 291 30.72 4.35 -3.62
CA LYS A 291 30.97 3.83 -4.96
C LYS A 291 29.92 2.75 -5.24
N THR A 292 29.15 2.92 -6.30
CA THR A 292 28.04 2.04 -6.67
C THR A 292 28.13 1.73 -8.16
N TRP A 293 27.88 0.47 -8.51
CA TRP A 293 27.84 0.02 -9.89
C TRP A 293 26.50 0.39 -10.54
N ASP A 294 26.55 1.06 -11.68
CA ASP A 294 25.39 1.24 -12.56
C ASP A 294 25.34 0.09 -13.57
N ALA A 295 24.36 -0.80 -13.41
CA ALA A 295 24.17 -1.94 -14.30
C ALA A 295 23.82 -1.56 -15.74
N TYR A 296 23.19 -0.40 -15.97
CA TYR A 296 22.86 0.06 -17.32
C TYR A 296 24.07 0.70 -17.99
N GLY A 297 24.74 1.61 -17.28
CA GLY A 297 25.94 2.29 -17.75
C GLY A 297 27.20 1.43 -17.77
N GLN A 298 27.20 0.28 -17.07
CA GLN A 298 28.36 -0.60 -16.87
C GLN A 298 29.58 0.19 -16.33
N GLU A 299 29.32 1.13 -15.43
CA GLU A 299 30.34 1.97 -14.82
C GLU A 299 30.07 2.22 -13.34
N ASN A 300 31.13 2.52 -12.59
CA ASN A 300 31.00 2.92 -11.20
C ASN A 300 30.67 4.41 -11.12
N PHE A 301 29.58 4.74 -10.47
CA PHE A 301 29.25 6.11 -10.11
C PHE A 301 29.29 6.30 -8.59
N LYS A 302 29.22 7.56 -8.18
CA LYS A 302 29.25 7.94 -6.79
C LYS A 302 27.84 8.22 -6.31
N LEU A 303 27.19 7.21 -5.72
CA LEU A 303 25.84 7.33 -5.19
C LEU A 303 25.82 8.28 -4.01
N ARG A 304 24.94 9.28 -4.10
CA ARG A 304 24.57 10.15 -2.99
C ARG A 304 23.09 10.03 -2.71
N VAL A 305 22.73 10.01 -1.43
CA VAL A 305 21.34 9.87 -0.99
C VAL A 305 20.95 11.06 -0.11
N LEU A 306 19.74 11.55 -0.33
CA LEU A 306 19.12 12.61 0.44
C LEU A 306 17.78 12.11 0.99
N LEU A 307 17.56 12.29 2.30
CA LEU A 307 16.25 12.16 2.90
C LEU A 307 15.38 13.34 2.48
N PHE A 308 14.58 13.14 1.42
CA PHE A 308 13.75 14.19 0.84
C PHE A 308 12.62 14.67 1.77
N CYS A 309 11.87 13.74 2.35
CA CYS A 309 10.83 14.03 3.33
C CYS A 309 10.50 12.77 4.14
N THR A 310 9.70 12.93 5.20
CA THR A 310 9.12 11.78 5.91
C THR A 310 7.60 11.77 5.77
N ILE A 311 7.01 10.59 5.59
CA ILE A 311 5.58 10.37 5.52
C ILE A 311 5.16 9.57 6.76
N ASN A 312 4.25 10.12 7.55
CA ASN A 312 3.86 9.52 8.82
C ASN A 312 2.43 9.90 9.18
N ASP A 313 1.80 9.07 10.03
CA ASP A 313 0.59 9.53 10.71
C ASP A 313 0.89 10.77 11.58
N TYR A 314 -0.15 11.59 11.80
CA TYR A 314 0.02 12.87 12.49
C TYR A 314 0.59 12.73 13.93
N PRO A 315 0.24 11.68 14.70
CA PRO A 315 0.94 11.34 15.95
C PRO A 315 2.44 11.09 15.81
N ALA A 316 2.87 10.23 14.88
CA ALA A 316 4.30 9.93 14.68
C ALA A 316 5.07 11.13 14.14
N LEU A 317 4.44 12.01 13.35
CA LEU A 317 5.02 13.31 12.99
C LEU A 317 5.47 14.08 14.22
N GLY A 318 4.65 14.10 15.28
CA GLY A 318 5.02 14.77 16.54
C GLY A 318 6.20 14.12 17.26
N ASN A 319 6.31 12.80 17.18
CA ASN A 319 7.42 12.04 17.76
C ASN A 319 8.72 12.23 16.97
N LEU A 320 8.67 12.30 15.64
CA LEU A 320 9.84 12.49 14.78
C LEU A 320 10.33 13.93 14.74
N SER A 321 9.43 14.89 14.53
CA SER A 321 9.76 16.32 14.47
C SER A 321 10.08 16.92 15.83
N GLY A 322 9.53 16.34 16.90
CA GLY A 322 9.51 16.94 18.24
C GLY A 322 8.47 18.05 18.39
N GLN A 323 7.70 18.38 17.34
CA GLN A 323 6.65 19.40 17.41
C GLN A 323 5.44 18.90 18.22
N THR A 324 4.77 19.81 18.94
CA THR A 324 3.46 19.51 19.50
C THR A 324 2.42 19.38 18.40
N ILE A 325 1.83 18.20 18.25
CA ILE A 325 0.72 17.91 17.32
C ILE A 325 -0.66 17.99 17.99
N LYS A 326 -0.70 18.50 19.23
CA LYS A 326 -1.90 18.73 20.03
C LYS A 326 -1.82 20.10 20.70
N GLY A 327 -2.97 20.63 21.12
CA GLY A 327 -3.05 21.89 21.85
C GLY A 327 -3.07 23.11 20.94
N LYS A 328 -2.62 24.26 21.45
CA LYS A 328 -2.79 25.54 20.75
C LYS A 328 -1.98 25.68 19.45
N LYS A 329 -0.84 24.98 19.36
CA LYS A 329 0.16 25.07 18.27
C LYS A 329 0.26 23.75 17.48
N ALA A 330 -0.87 23.06 17.30
CA ALA A 330 -0.90 21.69 16.81
C ALA A 330 -0.61 21.52 15.30
N CYS A 331 -0.75 22.59 14.50
CA CYS A 331 -0.53 22.50 13.06
C CYS A 331 0.98 22.57 12.76
N SER A 332 1.50 21.57 12.03
CA SER A 332 2.89 21.50 11.59
C SER A 332 3.30 22.73 10.77
N ASP A 333 2.36 23.27 10.01
CA ASP A 333 2.62 24.29 8.99
C ASP A 333 2.33 25.69 9.54
N CYS A 334 1.20 25.90 10.22
CA CYS A 334 0.88 27.19 10.86
C CYS A 334 1.72 27.47 12.12
N LYS A 335 2.26 26.45 12.79
CA LYS A 335 3.14 26.55 13.97
C LYS A 335 2.58 27.49 15.06
N GLU A 336 3.31 28.55 15.42
CA GLU A 336 2.89 29.52 16.45
C GLU A 336 1.66 30.33 16.05
N HIS A 337 1.42 30.47 14.75
CA HIS A 337 0.28 31.17 14.18
C HIS A 337 -0.93 30.26 13.94
N THR A 338 -0.90 29.02 14.46
CA THR A 338 -2.06 28.11 14.47
C THR A 338 -3.24 28.79 15.15
N ARG A 339 -4.33 28.96 14.40
CA ARG A 339 -5.56 29.57 14.94
C ARG A 339 -6.39 28.53 15.68
N SER A 340 -6.08 28.35 16.97
CA SER A 340 -6.79 27.42 17.84
C SER A 340 -7.73 28.12 18.82
N ARG A 341 -8.77 27.40 19.25
CA ARG A 341 -9.67 27.82 20.32
C ARG A 341 -9.96 26.65 21.25
N TRP A 342 -9.92 26.89 22.55
CA TRP A 342 -10.41 25.94 23.55
C TRP A 342 -11.92 26.13 23.74
N LEU A 343 -12.67 25.08 23.49
CA LEU A 343 -14.08 24.97 23.84
C LEU A 343 -14.18 24.56 25.31
N LYS A 344 -14.76 25.41 26.15
CA LYS A 344 -14.73 25.24 27.61
C LYS A 344 -15.58 24.05 28.05
N ILE A 345 -16.75 23.88 27.46
CA ILE A 345 -17.72 22.86 27.86
C ILE A 345 -17.31 21.51 27.29
N SER A 346 -17.04 21.43 25.98
CA SER A 346 -16.57 20.20 25.34
C SER A 346 -15.15 19.78 25.73
N ARG A 347 -14.38 20.68 26.36
CA ARG A 347 -12.97 20.47 26.73
C ARG A 347 -12.11 20.02 25.54
N LYS A 348 -12.28 20.70 24.41
CA LYS A 348 -11.65 20.36 23.12
C LYS A 348 -10.95 21.56 22.49
N MET A 349 -9.78 21.34 21.92
CA MET A 349 -9.15 22.31 21.01
C MET A 349 -9.73 22.16 19.61
N VAL A 350 -10.12 23.28 19.02
CA VAL A 350 -10.64 23.37 17.64
C VAL A 350 -9.82 24.36 16.83
N TYR A 351 -9.74 24.14 15.51
CA TYR A 351 -8.88 24.86 14.57
C TYR A 351 -9.74 25.44 13.46
N MET A 352 -10.14 26.70 13.65
CA MET A 352 -11.00 27.46 12.73
C MET A 352 -10.24 28.69 12.23
N GLY A 353 -10.92 29.61 11.54
CA GLY A 353 -10.32 30.84 11.03
C GLY A 353 -9.72 30.65 9.64
N HIS A 354 -10.28 29.74 8.83
CA HIS A 354 -9.86 29.52 7.44
C HIS A 354 -10.08 30.76 6.56
N ARG A 355 -10.93 31.70 7.00
CA ARG A 355 -11.07 33.04 6.41
C ARG A 355 -9.75 33.82 6.30
N ARG A 356 -8.72 33.45 7.05
CA ARG A 356 -7.38 34.05 6.96
C ARG A 356 -6.68 33.79 5.61
N TRP A 357 -7.10 32.76 4.86
CA TRP A 357 -6.58 32.44 3.53
C TRP A 357 -7.37 33.10 2.38
N LEU A 358 -8.52 33.72 2.66
CA LEU A 358 -9.27 34.47 1.65
C LEU A 358 -8.59 35.80 1.31
N PRO A 359 -8.85 36.42 0.14
CA PRO A 359 -8.40 37.79 -0.14
C PRO A 359 -8.83 38.78 0.95
N LEU A 360 -8.01 39.80 1.25
CA LEU A 360 -8.31 40.76 2.33
C LEU A 360 -9.65 41.50 2.16
N ARG A 361 -10.08 41.70 0.90
CA ARG A 361 -11.35 42.37 0.55
C ARG A 361 -12.57 41.44 0.53
N HIS A 362 -12.37 40.13 0.73
CA HIS A 362 -13.44 39.14 0.67
C HIS A 362 -14.55 39.42 1.71
N THR A 363 -15.82 39.26 1.32
CA THR A 363 -16.99 39.58 2.15
C THR A 363 -17.01 38.78 3.46
N PHE A 364 -16.72 37.48 3.40
CA PHE A 364 -16.65 36.58 4.56
C PHE A 364 -15.75 37.08 5.71
N ARG A 365 -14.66 37.79 5.42
CA ARG A 365 -13.76 38.35 6.46
C ARG A 365 -14.47 39.36 7.37
N ARG A 366 -15.52 40.03 6.88
CA ARG A 366 -16.30 41.04 7.61
C ARG A 366 -17.53 40.45 8.30
N LYS A 367 -18.06 39.31 7.84
CA LYS A 367 -19.27 38.69 8.39
C LYS A 367 -18.99 38.10 9.79
N LYS A 368 -19.80 38.47 10.80
CA LYS A 368 -19.67 37.99 12.19
C LYS A 368 -20.65 36.87 12.52
N LYS A 369 -21.94 37.12 12.25
CA LYS A 369 -23.08 36.30 12.69
C LYS A 369 -23.06 34.88 12.12
N ILE A 370 -22.59 34.72 10.87
CA ILE A 370 -22.54 33.40 10.19
C ILE A 370 -21.30 32.55 10.57
N PHE A 371 -20.37 33.09 11.36
CA PHE A 371 -19.13 32.42 11.78
C PHE A 371 -19.03 32.37 13.31
N ASN A 372 -17.89 32.77 13.88
CA ASN A 372 -17.57 32.71 15.30
C ASN A 372 -17.88 34.01 16.08
N GLY A 373 -18.72 34.88 15.52
CA GLY A 373 -19.08 36.17 16.12
C GLY A 373 -18.03 37.28 15.93
N LYS A 374 -16.90 37.02 15.27
CA LYS A 374 -15.79 37.98 15.09
C LYS A 374 -15.47 38.23 13.62
N ARG A 375 -14.94 39.42 13.33
CA ARG A 375 -14.30 39.74 12.02
C ARG A 375 -12.94 39.04 11.96
N GLU A 376 -12.52 38.65 10.76
CA GLU A 376 -11.20 38.07 10.52
C GLU A 376 -10.35 38.99 9.65
N LEU A 377 -9.49 39.78 10.31
CA LEU A 377 -8.62 40.77 9.67
C LEU A 377 -7.17 40.29 9.56
N GLN A 378 -6.84 39.15 10.18
CA GLN A 378 -5.46 38.66 10.17
C GLN A 378 -5.12 38.02 8.82
N PRO A 379 -3.87 38.15 8.34
CA PRO A 379 -3.40 37.43 7.17
C PRO A 379 -3.26 35.93 7.47
N ALA A 380 -3.13 35.12 6.42
CA ALA A 380 -2.71 33.73 6.57
C ALA A 380 -1.35 33.65 7.31
N PRO A 381 -1.09 32.57 8.06
CA PRO A 381 0.23 32.33 8.64
C PRO A 381 1.34 32.48 7.59
N LYS A 382 2.43 33.18 7.94
CA LYS A 382 3.63 33.23 7.11
C LYS A 382 4.32 31.87 7.21
N ASP A 383 4.85 31.42 6.09
CA ASP A 383 5.74 30.27 6.05
C ASP A 383 7.07 30.60 6.72
N LEU A 384 7.56 29.64 7.52
CA LEU A 384 8.88 29.73 8.14
C LEU A 384 9.89 28.98 7.29
N SER A 385 11.04 29.60 7.02
CA SER A 385 12.17 28.91 6.39
C SER A 385 12.73 27.84 7.31
N GLY A 386 13.46 26.86 6.77
CA GLY A 386 14.08 25.85 7.61
C GLY A 386 15.16 26.41 8.54
N ASP A 387 15.82 27.51 8.19
CA ASP A 387 16.71 28.24 9.09
C ASP A 387 15.95 28.88 10.26
N GLU A 388 14.78 29.49 10.01
CA GLU A 388 13.92 30.03 11.06
C GLU A 388 13.50 28.89 12.01
N VAL A 389 13.06 27.75 11.47
CA VAL A 389 12.68 26.59 12.28
C VAL A 389 13.86 26.00 13.04
N HIS A 390 15.05 25.89 12.41
CA HIS A 390 16.27 25.40 13.08
C HIS A 390 16.65 26.31 14.25
N ASN A 391 16.57 27.63 14.07
CA ASN A 391 16.83 28.60 15.13
C ASN A 391 15.87 28.46 16.32
N MET A 392 14.64 27.99 16.11
CA MET A 392 13.70 27.71 17.20
C MET A 392 14.06 26.44 18.01
N VAL A 393 14.83 25.51 17.45
CA VAL A 393 15.10 24.20 18.07
C VAL A 393 16.57 23.96 18.41
N LYS A 394 17.51 24.76 17.88
CA LYS A 394 18.94 24.53 18.00
C LYS A 394 19.46 24.44 19.43
N ASP A 395 18.83 25.21 20.34
CA ASP A 395 19.22 25.31 21.75
C ASP A 395 18.46 24.31 22.66
N ILE A 396 17.63 23.44 22.09
CA ILE A 396 16.90 22.41 22.84
C ILE A 396 17.86 21.26 23.15
N SER A 397 18.16 21.07 24.43
CA SER A 397 18.85 19.87 24.93
C SER A 397 17.88 18.70 25.05
N ASN A 398 18.13 17.63 24.30
CA ASN A 398 17.36 16.40 24.40
C ASN A 398 17.77 15.60 25.66
N GLU A 399 16.79 15.23 26.49
CA GLU A 399 16.99 14.24 27.56
C GLU A 399 16.22 12.97 27.19
N PHE A 400 16.93 11.92 26.76
CA PHE A 400 16.31 10.66 26.36
C PHE A 400 16.10 9.70 27.54
N GLY A 401 15.02 8.93 27.41
CA GLY A 401 14.71 7.76 28.20
C GLY A 401 13.66 7.95 29.30
N LYS A 402 13.05 6.82 29.66
CA LYS A 402 11.83 6.73 30.50
C LYS A 402 12.10 7.00 32.00
N LYS A 403 12.53 8.22 32.37
CA LYS A 403 12.63 8.64 33.80
C LYS A 403 11.23 8.72 34.44
N ARG A 404 11.11 8.40 35.75
CA ARG A 404 9.89 8.66 36.54
C ARG A 404 9.51 10.15 36.40
N LYS A 405 8.25 10.45 36.05
CA LYS A 405 7.67 11.79 35.83
C LYS A 405 8.37 12.90 36.66
N ARG A 406 9.17 13.75 36.00
CA ARG A 406 9.57 15.05 36.57
C ARG A 406 8.36 15.98 36.66
N SER A 407 8.41 16.90 37.63
CA SER A 407 7.31 17.76 38.07
C SER A 407 6.78 18.71 36.98
N LYS A 408 5.49 19.05 37.10
CA LYS A 408 4.69 19.89 36.19
C LYS A 408 5.06 21.38 36.25
N THR A 409 6.31 21.76 35.99
CA THR A 409 6.74 23.17 36.20
C THR A 409 7.44 23.87 35.04
N LYS A 410 7.72 23.24 33.90
CA LYS A 410 8.07 23.97 32.66
C LYS A 410 6.85 24.13 31.77
N GLU A 411 6.52 25.38 31.43
CA GLU A 411 5.58 25.71 30.36
C GLU A 411 6.00 24.93 29.11
N LYS A 412 5.12 24.06 28.60
CA LYS A 412 5.44 23.23 27.44
C LYS A 412 5.51 24.12 26.20
N GLY A 413 6.73 24.43 25.76
CA GLY A 413 6.99 25.07 24.48
C GLY A 413 6.45 24.25 23.31
N MET A 414 6.47 24.85 22.11
CA MET A 414 5.99 24.19 20.88
C MET A 414 6.78 22.91 20.55
N TRP A 415 8.06 22.89 20.90
CA TRP A 415 9.01 21.83 20.62
C TRP A 415 9.35 21.07 21.91
N LYS A 416 9.31 19.75 21.84
CA LYS A 416 9.66 18.84 22.95
C LYS A 416 11.10 18.34 22.87
N LYS A 417 11.69 18.37 21.68
CA LYS A 417 13.07 17.95 21.37
C LYS A 417 13.56 18.63 20.09
N LYS A 418 14.87 18.64 19.89
CA LYS A 418 15.50 18.85 18.58
C LYS A 418 15.56 17.50 17.88
N SER A 419 14.82 17.34 16.78
CA SER A 419 14.85 16.10 15.99
C SER A 419 16.28 15.73 15.54
N ILE A 420 16.60 14.44 15.52
CA ILE A 420 17.90 13.95 15.02
C ILE A 420 18.16 14.31 13.55
N PHE A 421 17.11 14.51 12.75
CA PHE A 421 17.25 14.91 11.34
C PHE A 421 17.97 16.25 11.15
N TRP A 422 18.01 17.12 12.17
CA TRP A 422 18.78 18.37 12.12
C TRP A 422 20.31 18.15 12.11
N ARG A 423 20.80 16.92 12.24
CA ARG A 423 22.19 16.56 11.95
C ARG A 423 22.50 16.58 10.45
N LEU A 424 21.49 16.30 9.61
CA LEU A 424 21.64 16.29 8.16
C LEU A 424 21.79 17.74 7.66
N PRO A 425 22.89 18.08 6.95
CA PRO A 425 23.21 19.48 6.63
C PRO A 425 22.17 20.16 5.73
N TYR A 426 21.52 19.38 4.87
CA TYR A 426 20.49 19.84 3.92
C TYR A 426 19.08 19.93 4.53
N TRP A 427 18.85 19.44 5.75
CA TRP A 427 17.49 19.35 6.33
C TRP A 427 16.83 20.72 6.55
N LYS A 428 17.66 21.75 6.76
CA LYS A 428 17.24 23.15 6.86
C LYS A 428 16.85 23.77 5.50
N ASP A 429 17.31 23.18 4.40
CA ASP A 429 17.04 23.69 3.05
C ASP A 429 15.73 23.12 2.48
N LEU A 430 15.16 22.10 3.13
CA LEU A 430 13.87 21.51 2.75
C LEU A 430 12.70 22.38 3.24
N ASP A 431 11.82 22.80 2.32
CA ASP A 431 10.58 23.50 2.66
C ASP A 431 9.58 22.58 3.38
N VAL A 432 9.46 21.34 2.91
CA VAL A 432 8.56 20.31 3.47
C VAL A 432 9.39 19.13 3.99
N ARG A 433 9.64 19.14 5.30
CA ARG A 433 10.38 18.07 6.01
C ARG A 433 9.52 16.85 6.35
N HIS A 434 8.27 17.12 6.75
CA HIS A 434 7.31 16.10 7.17
C HIS A 434 6.01 16.32 6.39
N CYS A 435 5.65 15.38 5.52
CA CYS A 435 4.46 15.49 4.68
C CYS A 435 3.20 15.27 5.50
N ILE A 436 2.13 15.97 5.11
CA ILE A 436 0.78 15.66 5.60
C ILE A 436 0.32 14.40 4.88
N ASP A 437 0.05 13.35 5.65
CA ASP A 437 -0.44 12.10 5.10
C ASP A 437 -1.92 12.20 4.71
N LEU A 438 -2.16 12.35 3.40
CA LEU A 438 -3.50 12.52 2.83
C LEU A 438 -4.43 11.36 3.17
N MET A 439 -3.93 10.11 3.13
CA MET A 439 -4.72 8.91 3.45
C MET A 439 -5.33 9.01 4.86
N HIS A 440 -4.54 9.38 5.85
CA HIS A 440 -5.02 9.52 7.23
C HIS A 440 -5.93 10.75 7.40
N VAL A 441 -5.65 11.86 6.70
CA VAL A 441 -6.55 13.03 6.69
C VAL A 441 -7.93 12.65 6.15
N GLU A 442 -7.99 12.04 4.96
CA GLU A 442 -9.23 11.57 4.33
C GLU A 442 -10.02 10.65 5.25
N LYS A 443 -9.35 9.64 5.84
CA LYS A 443 -9.98 8.71 6.79
C LYS A 443 -10.65 9.46 7.95
N ASN A 444 -9.92 10.33 8.63
CA ASN A 444 -10.41 11.04 9.82
C ASN A 444 -11.54 12.03 9.48
N VAL A 445 -11.43 12.71 8.33
CA VAL A 445 -12.47 13.64 7.85
C VAL A 445 -13.72 12.87 7.44
N CYS A 446 -13.58 11.78 6.69
CA CYS A 446 -14.70 10.90 6.28
C CYS A 446 -15.45 10.35 7.49
N GLU A 447 -14.74 9.78 8.48
CA GLU A 447 -15.35 9.26 9.70
C GLU A 447 -16.07 10.36 10.50
N SER A 448 -15.50 11.58 10.53
CA SER A 448 -16.12 12.72 11.20
C SER A 448 -17.39 13.21 10.50
N LEU A 449 -17.41 13.23 9.15
CA LEU A 449 -18.58 13.57 8.36
C LEU A 449 -19.70 12.54 8.57
N VAL A 450 -19.39 11.26 8.39
CA VAL A 450 -20.36 10.15 8.56
C VAL A 450 -20.89 10.12 9.99
N GLY A 451 -20.00 10.23 10.98
CA GLY A 451 -20.38 10.24 12.39
C GLY A 451 -21.31 11.40 12.76
N LEU A 452 -21.11 12.56 12.13
CA LEU A 452 -21.97 13.73 12.29
C LEU A 452 -23.33 13.54 11.62
N MET A 453 -23.36 13.20 10.32
CA MET A 453 -24.61 13.09 9.54
C MET A 453 -25.55 12.00 10.08
N LEU A 454 -25.00 10.83 10.42
CA LEU A 454 -25.77 9.71 10.98
C LEU A 454 -26.06 9.87 12.48
N ASN A 455 -25.45 10.88 13.13
CA ASN A 455 -25.52 11.13 14.57
C ASN A 455 -25.12 9.90 15.41
N ILE A 456 -23.95 9.31 15.12
CA ILE A 456 -23.49 8.09 15.77
C ILE A 456 -23.01 8.40 17.20
N PRO A 457 -23.55 7.76 18.26
CA PRO A 457 -23.12 7.98 19.63
C PRO A 457 -21.60 7.84 19.82
N GLY A 458 -20.98 8.78 20.52
CA GLY A 458 -19.53 8.81 20.75
C GLY A 458 -18.67 9.25 19.56
N LYS A 459 -19.21 9.24 18.33
CA LYS A 459 -18.53 9.72 17.11
C LYS A 459 -19.05 11.05 16.59
N THR A 460 -20.32 11.36 16.84
CA THR A 460 -20.94 12.63 16.46
C THR A 460 -20.18 13.81 17.06
N LYS A 461 -19.94 14.83 16.24
CA LYS A 461 -19.30 16.09 16.64
C LYS A 461 -20.35 17.12 17.11
N ASP A 462 -21.61 16.72 17.25
CA ASP A 462 -22.72 17.58 17.65
C ASP A 462 -23.55 17.00 18.81
N GLY A 463 -22.98 17.01 20.02
CA GLY A 463 -23.67 16.61 21.25
C GLY A 463 -24.04 17.79 22.14
N LEU A 464 -24.61 17.50 23.33
CA LEU A 464 -24.99 18.51 24.33
C LEU A 464 -23.89 19.53 24.61
N ASN A 465 -22.66 19.04 24.85
CA ASN A 465 -21.52 19.91 25.15
C ASN A 465 -21.17 20.84 23.97
N ALA A 466 -21.30 20.36 22.73
CA ALA A 466 -21.05 21.18 21.55
C ALA A 466 -22.08 22.31 21.41
N ARG A 467 -23.36 22.03 21.73
CA ARG A 467 -24.44 23.03 21.75
C ARG A 467 -24.32 24.01 22.93
N LEU A 468 -23.90 23.55 24.10
CA LEU A 468 -23.59 24.42 25.25
C LEU A 468 -22.38 25.34 24.97
N ASP A 469 -21.39 24.89 24.20
CA ASP A 469 -20.30 25.78 23.75
C ASP A 469 -20.83 26.91 22.84
N LEU A 470 -21.87 26.68 22.03
CA LEU A 470 -22.51 27.76 21.27
C LEU A 470 -23.15 28.80 22.20
N GLN A 471 -23.77 28.34 23.30
CA GLN A 471 -24.34 29.19 24.34
C GLN A 471 -23.27 30.00 25.11
N ASP A 472 -22.16 29.38 25.55
CA ASP A 472 -21.03 30.09 26.18
C ASP A 472 -20.43 31.15 25.24
N MET A 473 -20.47 30.89 23.93
CA MET A 473 -19.95 31.79 22.91
C MET A 473 -20.94 32.85 22.43
N ASN A 474 -22.21 32.78 22.88
CA ASN A 474 -23.30 33.63 22.42
C ASN A 474 -23.43 33.67 20.88
N ILE A 475 -23.37 32.50 20.24
CA ILE A 475 -23.60 32.34 18.81
C ILE A 475 -24.68 31.30 18.56
N ARG A 476 -25.34 31.38 17.39
CA ARG A 476 -26.33 30.40 16.91
C ARG A 476 -27.38 30.06 17.97
N SER A 477 -28.07 31.08 18.49
CA SER A 477 -29.09 30.97 19.54
C SER A 477 -30.16 29.90 19.24
N GLU A 478 -30.52 29.76 17.97
CA GLU A 478 -31.47 28.80 17.43
C GLU A 478 -31.04 27.33 17.56
N LEU A 479 -29.76 27.05 17.83
CA LEU A 479 -29.23 25.71 18.04
C LEU A 479 -28.92 25.40 19.51
N GLN A 480 -29.15 26.34 20.43
CA GLN A 480 -28.83 26.15 21.85
C GLN A 480 -29.80 25.13 22.50
N PRO A 481 -29.35 24.37 23.52
CA PRO A 481 -30.19 23.38 24.19
C PRO A 481 -31.40 24.02 24.87
N ILE A 482 -32.57 23.41 24.71
CA ILE A 482 -33.81 23.81 25.37
C ILE A 482 -34.09 22.81 26.50
N ARG A 483 -34.25 23.31 27.72
CA ARG A 483 -34.62 22.49 28.88
C ARG A 483 -36.12 22.55 29.08
N ASP A 484 -36.72 21.37 29.14
CA ASP A 484 -38.11 21.24 29.54
C ASP A 484 -38.23 21.46 31.05
N ALA A 485 -39.09 22.41 31.45
CA ALA A 485 -39.21 22.83 32.84
C ALA A 485 -39.89 21.78 33.73
N GLU A 486 -40.72 20.90 33.15
CA GLU A 486 -41.52 19.93 33.90
C GLU A 486 -40.80 18.58 34.02
N THR A 487 -40.19 18.12 32.92
CA THR A 487 -39.55 16.80 32.82
C THR A 487 -38.03 16.85 33.03
N GLY A 488 -37.43 18.03 32.96
CA GLY A 488 -35.97 18.22 33.06
C GLY A 488 -35.17 17.72 31.85
N LYS A 489 -35.84 17.13 30.85
CA LYS A 489 -35.22 16.63 29.62
C LYS A 489 -34.60 17.75 28.81
N VAL A 490 -33.52 17.46 28.10
CA VAL A 490 -32.82 18.45 27.28
C VAL A 490 -33.07 18.16 25.81
N TYR A 491 -33.73 19.07 25.13
CA TYR A 491 -33.94 19.02 23.69
C TYR A 491 -32.85 19.81 22.96
N LEU A 492 -32.21 19.19 21.97
CA LEU A 492 -31.29 19.85 21.06
C LEU A 492 -32.02 20.14 19.73
N PRO A 493 -32.19 21.42 19.36
CA PRO A 493 -32.80 21.79 18.09
C PRO A 493 -32.07 21.17 16.89
N LEU A 494 -32.79 20.81 15.84
CA LEU A 494 -32.21 20.20 14.65
C LEU A 494 -31.24 21.16 13.97
N ALA A 495 -30.04 20.68 13.64
CA ALA A 495 -29.10 21.44 12.83
C ALA A 495 -29.21 21.08 11.34
N CYS A 496 -28.83 22.02 10.48
CA CYS A 496 -28.82 21.89 9.01
C CYS A 496 -28.06 20.66 8.45
N HIS A 497 -27.17 20.06 9.24
CA HIS A 497 -26.38 18.88 8.85
C HIS A 497 -26.91 17.56 9.44
N THR A 498 -27.95 17.58 10.27
CA THR A 498 -28.54 16.38 10.86
C THR A 498 -29.49 15.72 9.86
N LEU A 499 -29.29 14.43 9.59
CA LEU A 499 -30.20 13.65 8.74
C LEU A 499 -31.44 13.19 9.53
N SER A 500 -32.60 13.23 8.88
CA SER A 500 -33.80 12.52 9.35
C SER A 500 -33.60 11.00 9.27
N LYS A 501 -34.47 10.24 9.93
CA LYS A 501 -34.48 8.78 9.90
C LYS A 501 -34.64 8.27 8.46
N ASP A 502 -35.54 8.89 7.69
CA ASP A 502 -35.75 8.54 6.28
C ASP A 502 -34.53 8.87 5.42
N GLU A 503 -33.87 10.00 5.66
CA GLU A 503 -32.63 10.35 4.96
C GLU A 503 -31.47 9.41 5.34
N LYS A 504 -31.36 8.99 6.61
CA LYS A 504 -30.38 7.97 7.05
C LYS A 504 -30.63 6.64 6.35
N ILE A 505 -31.89 6.21 6.30
CA ILE A 505 -32.28 4.97 5.60
C ILE A 505 -31.95 5.10 4.11
N ALA A 506 -32.25 6.23 3.48
CA ALA A 506 -31.95 6.47 2.06
C ALA A 506 -30.44 6.39 1.77
N MET A 507 -29.62 7.10 2.57
CA MET A 507 -28.16 7.08 2.46
C MET A 507 -27.61 5.66 2.66
N LEU A 508 -28.00 4.97 3.73
CA LEU A 508 -27.49 3.64 4.05
C LEU A 508 -27.98 2.56 3.09
N SER A 509 -29.21 2.68 2.58
CA SER A 509 -29.73 1.77 1.54
C SER A 509 -28.97 1.95 0.24
N CYS A 510 -28.68 3.20 -0.14
CA CYS A 510 -27.78 3.48 -1.27
C CYS A 510 -26.45 2.75 -1.07
N LEU A 511 -25.77 2.93 0.06
CA LEU A 511 -24.50 2.27 0.35
C LEU A 511 -24.59 0.73 0.39
N LYS A 512 -25.71 0.17 0.82
CA LYS A 512 -25.93 -1.28 0.90
C LYS A 512 -26.08 -1.91 -0.49
N ASP A 513 -26.71 -1.21 -1.43
CA ASP A 513 -27.02 -1.71 -2.77
C ASP A 513 -25.89 -1.50 -3.78
N ILE A 514 -24.83 -0.76 -3.41
CA ILE A 514 -23.71 -0.47 -4.31
C ILE A 514 -22.93 -1.74 -4.68
N LYS A 515 -22.78 -1.96 -5.99
CA LYS A 515 -21.80 -2.86 -6.59
C LYS A 515 -20.76 -2.03 -7.34
N ILE A 516 -19.49 -2.27 -7.03
CA ILE A 516 -18.32 -1.63 -7.63
C ILE A 516 -17.52 -2.65 -8.44
N PRO A 517 -16.59 -2.21 -9.31
CA PRO A 517 -15.73 -3.12 -10.05
C PRO A 517 -14.90 -4.04 -9.16
N SER A 518 -14.50 -5.17 -9.73
CA SER A 518 -13.64 -6.14 -9.07
C SER A 518 -12.40 -5.42 -8.52
N GLY A 519 -12.08 -5.68 -7.24
CA GLY A 519 -11.01 -5.06 -6.43
C GLY A 519 -10.79 -3.55 -6.65
N TYR A 520 -11.89 -2.83 -6.82
CA TYR A 520 -11.93 -1.38 -6.70
C TYR A 520 -11.86 -0.97 -5.22
N SER A 521 -12.70 -1.56 -4.36
CA SER A 521 -12.65 -1.43 -2.89
C SER A 521 -13.20 -2.69 -2.21
N ALA A 522 -13.20 -2.73 -0.86
CA ALA A 522 -13.93 -3.77 -0.15
C ALA A 522 -15.45 -3.61 -0.34
N ARG A 523 -16.20 -4.67 -0.02
CA ARG A 523 -17.68 -4.66 -0.10
C ARG A 523 -18.27 -3.71 0.94
N ILE A 524 -18.64 -2.50 0.49
CA ILE A 524 -19.19 -1.43 1.35
C ILE A 524 -20.43 -1.88 2.12
N SER A 525 -21.26 -2.72 1.51
CA SER A 525 -22.45 -3.30 2.15
C SER A 525 -22.15 -4.06 3.45
N LYS A 526 -20.94 -4.59 3.64
CA LYS A 526 -20.51 -5.23 4.90
C LYS A 526 -20.46 -4.25 6.07
N TYR A 527 -20.19 -2.98 5.81
CA TYR A 527 -20.04 -1.95 6.83
C TYR A 527 -21.38 -1.31 7.23
N VAL A 528 -22.43 -1.55 6.45
CA VAL A 528 -23.76 -0.97 6.68
C VAL A 528 -24.52 -1.77 7.72
N LYS A 529 -24.89 -1.11 8.82
CA LYS A 529 -25.85 -1.63 9.81
C LYS A 529 -27.13 -0.81 9.74
N LEU A 530 -28.10 -1.28 8.95
CA LEU A 530 -29.37 -0.56 8.74
C LEU A 530 -30.21 -0.48 10.01
N ASP A 531 -30.30 -1.55 10.79
CA ASP A 531 -31.09 -1.57 12.03
C ASP A 531 -30.57 -0.56 13.06
N ASP A 532 -29.25 -0.38 13.08
CA ASP A 532 -28.55 0.56 13.96
C ASP A 532 -28.33 1.95 13.33
N LEU A 533 -28.74 2.14 12.07
CA LEU A 533 -28.51 3.34 11.26
C LEU A 533 -27.06 3.87 11.29
N LYS A 534 -26.06 2.98 11.19
CA LYS A 534 -24.63 3.35 11.30
C LYS A 534 -23.72 2.58 10.33
N LEU A 535 -22.52 3.11 10.16
CA LEU A 535 -21.39 2.44 9.49
C LEU A 535 -20.34 1.97 10.52
N VAL A 536 -19.85 0.74 10.39
CA VAL A 536 -18.88 0.14 11.32
C VAL A 536 -17.76 -0.59 10.57
N GLY A 537 -16.52 -0.40 11.02
CA GLY A 537 -15.38 -1.23 10.59
C GLY A 537 -14.72 -0.85 9.26
N MET A 538 -14.97 0.35 8.73
CA MET A 538 -14.29 0.83 7.53
C MET A 538 -12.79 1.04 7.79
N LYS A 539 -11.96 0.59 6.84
CA LYS A 539 -10.51 0.87 6.85
C LYS A 539 -10.20 2.16 6.08
N SER A 540 -8.94 2.61 6.12
CA SER A 540 -8.50 3.82 5.41
C SER A 540 -8.92 3.81 3.94
N HIS A 541 -8.81 2.66 3.25
CA HIS A 541 -9.10 2.56 1.81
C HIS A 541 -10.60 2.67 1.53
N ASP A 542 -11.41 2.12 2.43
CA ASP A 542 -12.86 2.21 2.33
C ASP A 542 -13.32 3.65 2.55
N CYS A 543 -12.72 4.36 3.50
CA CYS A 543 -12.98 5.79 3.72
C CYS A 543 -12.54 6.65 2.53
N HIS A 544 -11.38 6.38 1.94
CA HIS A 544 -10.91 7.05 0.72
C HIS A 544 -11.93 6.91 -0.41
N VAL A 545 -12.30 5.67 -0.76
CA VAL A 545 -13.30 5.41 -1.82
C VAL A 545 -14.66 6.00 -1.48
N LEU A 546 -15.06 5.96 -0.20
CA LEU A 546 -16.29 6.58 0.25
C LEU A 546 -16.25 8.09 0.02
N ILE A 547 -15.25 8.82 0.51
CA ILE A 547 -15.24 10.29 0.41
C ILE A 547 -15.03 10.78 -1.02
N THR A 548 -14.22 10.12 -1.84
CA THR A 548 -13.89 10.61 -3.19
C THR A 548 -14.95 10.25 -4.22
N GLN A 549 -15.56 9.06 -4.15
CA GLN A 549 -16.36 8.51 -5.26
C GLN A 549 -17.84 8.36 -4.92
N ILE A 550 -18.15 7.92 -3.70
CA ILE A 550 -19.47 7.37 -3.35
C ILE A 550 -20.29 8.32 -2.49
N LEU A 551 -19.70 8.92 -1.45
CA LEU A 551 -20.35 9.87 -0.57
C LEU A 551 -21.00 11.04 -1.33
N PRO A 552 -20.34 11.70 -2.31
CA PRO A 552 -20.99 12.77 -3.07
C PRO A 552 -22.24 12.32 -3.82
N VAL A 553 -22.37 11.01 -4.12
CA VAL A 553 -23.54 10.39 -4.73
C VAL A 553 -24.58 9.99 -3.69
N ALA A 554 -24.14 9.35 -2.61
CA ALA A 554 -25.00 8.82 -1.55
C ALA A 554 -25.79 9.90 -0.79
N ILE A 555 -25.28 11.15 -0.80
CA ILE A 555 -25.96 12.29 -0.19
C ILE A 555 -26.83 13.09 -1.17
N ARG A 556 -26.98 12.65 -2.42
CA ARG A 556 -27.87 13.31 -3.37
C ARG A 556 -29.32 13.13 -2.96
N GLY A 557 -30.12 14.19 -3.08
CA GLY A 557 -31.53 14.17 -2.71
C GLY A 557 -31.82 14.19 -1.21
N ILE A 558 -30.77 14.22 -0.38
CA ILE A 558 -30.84 14.48 1.07
C ILE A 558 -30.04 15.74 1.40
N LEU A 559 -30.17 16.22 2.64
CA LEU A 559 -29.58 17.46 3.15
C LEU A 559 -30.07 18.73 2.43
N PRO A 560 -30.07 19.89 3.10
CA PRO A 560 -30.25 21.18 2.44
C PRO A 560 -29.17 21.40 1.36
N PRO A 561 -29.51 21.96 0.18
CA PRO A 561 -28.58 22.09 -0.94
C PRO A 561 -27.22 22.70 -0.57
N LYS A 562 -27.20 23.83 0.15
CA LYS A 562 -25.96 24.50 0.56
C LYS A 562 -25.04 23.61 1.42
N VAL A 563 -25.62 22.80 2.31
CA VAL A 563 -24.86 21.86 3.15
C VAL A 563 -24.34 20.69 2.31
N ARG A 564 -25.20 20.12 1.46
CA ARG A 564 -24.84 19.03 0.54
C ARG A 564 -23.69 19.44 -0.38
N HIS A 565 -23.83 20.56 -1.07
CA HIS A 565 -22.84 21.11 -1.99
C HIS A 565 -21.52 21.41 -1.29
N THR A 566 -21.54 21.88 -0.04
CA THR A 566 -20.32 22.07 0.75
C THR A 566 -19.58 20.74 0.97
N ILE A 567 -20.30 19.66 1.29
CA ILE A 567 -19.71 18.32 1.45
C ILE A 567 -19.21 17.80 0.10
N GLN A 568 -19.98 17.95 -0.98
CA GLN A 568 -19.57 17.51 -2.31
C GLN A 568 -18.33 18.25 -2.81
N ARG A 569 -18.17 19.56 -2.56
CA ARG A 569 -16.94 20.30 -2.86
C ARG A 569 -15.73 19.77 -2.08
N LEU A 570 -15.92 19.39 -0.81
CA LEU A 570 -14.86 18.77 -0.01
C LEU A 570 -14.45 17.41 -0.60
N CYS A 571 -15.43 16.59 -0.98
CA CYS A 571 -15.21 15.31 -1.66
C CYS A 571 -14.48 15.49 -3.00
N ALA A 572 -14.89 16.47 -3.80
CA ALA A 572 -14.25 16.81 -5.08
C ALA A 572 -12.81 17.27 -4.89
N PHE A 573 -12.53 18.06 -3.84
CA PHE A 573 -11.16 18.45 -3.49
C PHE A 573 -10.28 17.24 -3.17
N PHE A 574 -10.74 16.32 -2.31
CA PHE A 574 -9.98 15.11 -1.99
C PHE A 574 -9.76 14.22 -3.22
N ASN A 575 -10.79 14.09 -4.06
CA ASN A 575 -10.65 13.37 -5.32
C ASN A 575 -9.59 14.02 -6.22
N ALA A 576 -9.58 15.35 -6.35
CA ALA A 576 -8.64 16.07 -7.22
C ALA A 576 -7.20 16.05 -6.69
N ILE A 577 -6.99 16.36 -5.41
CA ILE A 577 -5.64 16.45 -4.83
C ILE A 577 -4.96 15.08 -4.67
N GLY A 578 -5.75 14.01 -4.57
CA GLY A 578 -5.27 12.63 -4.50
C GLY A 578 -5.03 11.97 -5.87
N GLN A 579 -5.19 12.71 -6.98
CA GLN A 579 -4.92 12.16 -8.30
C GLN A 579 -3.43 11.86 -8.52
N LYS A 580 -3.16 10.91 -9.41
CA LYS A 580 -1.80 10.55 -9.81
C LYS A 580 -1.16 11.61 -10.69
N VAL A 581 -1.96 12.19 -11.57
CA VAL A 581 -1.58 13.26 -12.49
C VAL A 581 -2.41 14.48 -12.13
N ILE A 582 -1.74 15.62 -11.95
CA ILE A 582 -2.38 16.89 -11.60
C ILE A 582 -1.74 17.97 -12.45
N ASP A 583 -2.58 18.73 -13.15
CA ASP A 583 -2.13 19.93 -13.87
C ASP A 583 -1.70 21.01 -12.86
N PRO A 584 -0.44 21.48 -12.92
CA PRO A 584 0.03 22.57 -12.06
C PRO A 584 -0.82 23.85 -12.16
N GLU A 585 -1.45 24.13 -13.30
CA GLU A 585 -2.28 25.32 -13.52
C GLU A 585 -3.58 25.28 -12.71
N ASP A 586 -4.11 24.08 -12.44
CA ASP A 586 -5.34 23.88 -11.66
C ASP A 586 -5.15 24.09 -10.16
N LEU A 587 -3.91 24.04 -9.66
CA LEU A 587 -3.61 24.04 -8.22
C LEU A 587 -4.08 25.33 -7.53
N ASP A 588 -3.95 26.50 -8.17
CA ASP A 588 -4.43 27.76 -7.55
C ASP A 588 -5.95 27.82 -7.43
N GLY A 589 -6.67 27.29 -8.43
CA GLY A 589 -8.11 27.10 -8.35
C GLY A 589 -8.49 26.13 -7.22
N LEU A 590 -7.73 25.04 -7.08
CA LEU A 590 -7.95 24.04 -6.03
C LEU A 590 -7.67 24.60 -4.62
N GLN A 591 -6.66 25.45 -4.46
CA GLN A 591 -6.38 26.17 -3.21
C GLN A 591 -7.52 27.12 -2.84
N THR A 592 -8.05 27.85 -3.82
CA THR A 592 -9.18 28.77 -3.63
C THR A 592 -10.41 28.00 -3.20
N ASP A 593 -10.70 26.88 -3.86
CA ASP A 593 -11.85 26.03 -3.55
C ASP A 593 -11.80 25.46 -2.15
N ILE A 594 -10.68 24.85 -1.73
CA ILE A 594 -10.61 24.27 -0.38
C ILE A 594 -10.74 25.34 0.71
N VAL A 595 -10.20 26.54 0.50
CA VAL A 595 -10.34 27.65 1.45
C VAL A 595 -11.81 28.07 1.57
N ASN A 596 -12.51 28.21 0.44
CA ASN A 596 -13.94 28.52 0.42
C ASN A 596 -14.76 27.40 1.04
N THR A 597 -14.49 26.14 0.73
CA THR A 597 -15.16 24.97 1.32
C THR A 597 -14.98 24.92 2.84
N LEU A 598 -13.77 25.14 3.36
CA LEU A 598 -13.51 25.18 4.81
C LEU A 598 -14.25 26.36 5.49
N CYS A 599 -14.39 27.50 4.80
CA CYS A 599 -15.21 28.61 5.29
C CYS A 599 -16.70 28.25 5.33
N HIS A 600 -17.23 27.59 4.30
CA HIS A 600 -18.61 27.11 4.29
C HIS A 600 -18.86 26.06 5.37
N LEU A 601 -17.91 25.14 5.59
CA LEU A 601 -17.99 24.21 6.72
C LEU A 601 -18.09 24.99 8.03
N GLU A 602 -17.27 26.03 8.26
CA GLU A 602 -17.35 26.85 9.48
C GLU A 602 -18.73 27.48 9.66
N MET A 603 -19.46 27.73 8.57
CA MET A 603 -20.83 28.25 8.62
C MET A 603 -21.83 27.16 9.03
N PHE A 604 -21.78 25.97 8.45
CA PHE A 604 -22.85 24.95 8.63
C PHE A 604 -22.58 23.91 9.74
N PHE A 605 -21.31 23.65 10.06
CA PHE A 605 -20.91 22.53 10.93
C PHE A 605 -20.69 22.99 12.38
N PRO A 606 -20.80 22.08 13.37
CA PRO A 606 -20.58 22.41 14.77
C PRO A 606 -19.11 22.75 15.01
N LEU A 607 -18.82 23.61 15.99
CA LEU A 607 -17.44 24.03 16.30
C LEU A 607 -16.52 22.83 16.58
N SER A 608 -17.07 21.78 17.20
CA SER A 608 -16.30 20.59 17.59
C SER A 608 -15.88 19.72 16.40
N PHE A 609 -16.43 19.94 15.20
CA PHE A 609 -16.03 19.28 13.95
C PHE A 609 -14.60 19.65 13.54
N PHE A 610 -14.18 20.89 13.81
CA PHE A 610 -12.88 21.45 13.40
C PHE A 610 -11.72 20.97 14.27
N ASP A 611 -11.48 19.66 14.34
CA ASP A 611 -10.21 19.15 14.86
C ASP A 611 -9.07 19.34 13.85
N ILE A 612 -7.87 18.91 14.22
CA ILE A 612 -6.67 19.22 13.42
C ILE A 612 -6.76 18.62 12.02
N MET A 613 -7.41 17.47 11.85
CA MET A 613 -7.51 16.78 10.56
C MET A 613 -8.37 17.55 9.56
N VAL A 614 -9.36 18.32 10.02
CA VAL A 614 -10.18 19.21 9.16
C VAL A 614 -9.41 20.46 8.76
N HIS A 615 -8.40 20.87 9.54
CA HIS A 615 -7.58 22.04 9.23
C HIS A 615 -6.48 21.75 8.20
N LEU A 616 -5.85 20.57 8.26
CA LEU A 616 -4.72 20.20 7.39
C LEU A 616 -4.98 20.32 5.87
N PRO A 617 -6.19 20.07 5.33
CA PRO A 617 -6.48 20.23 3.91
C PRO A 617 -6.10 21.57 3.31
N VAL A 618 -6.11 22.66 4.10
CA VAL A 618 -5.73 24.00 3.61
C VAL A 618 -4.27 24.08 3.13
N HIS A 619 -3.41 23.15 3.56
CA HIS A 619 -1.97 23.12 3.25
C HIS A 619 -1.59 22.12 2.16
N LEU A 620 -2.48 21.20 1.78
CA LEU A 620 -2.16 20.11 0.85
C LEU A 620 -1.78 20.59 -0.55
N VAL A 621 -2.45 21.63 -1.05
CA VAL A 621 -2.14 22.19 -2.37
C VAL A 621 -0.74 22.78 -2.40
N LYS A 622 -0.36 23.54 -1.37
CA LYS A 622 1.01 24.04 -1.23
C LYS A 622 2.03 22.90 -1.19
N GLN A 623 1.78 21.86 -0.39
CA GLN A 623 2.68 20.70 -0.36
C GLN A 623 2.76 19.99 -1.71
N THR A 624 1.69 20.00 -2.50
CA THR A 624 1.66 19.43 -3.85
C THR A 624 2.48 20.26 -4.83
N LYS A 625 2.38 21.60 -4.76
CA LYS A 625 3.23 22.51 -5.54
C LYS A 625 4.73 22.32 -5.27
N LEU A 626 5.11 22.06 -4.02
CA LEU A 626 6.52 21.97 -3.61
C LEU A 626 7.14 20.58 -3.83
N CYS A 627 6.35 19.52 -3.73
CA CYS A 627 6.88 18.16 -3.65
C CYS A 627 6.25 17.19 -4.67
N GLY A 628 5.45 17.70 -5.61
CA GLY A 628 4.71 16.91 -6.57
C GLY A 628 3.44 16.25 -6.01
N PRO A 629 2.78 15.40 -6.81
CA PRO A 629 1.49 14.78 -6.49
C PRO A 629 1.43 14.11 -5.10
N ALA A 630 0.27 14.21 -4.45
CA ALA A 630 0.09 13.67 -3.09
C ALA A 630 0.22 12.13 -3.04
N PHE A 631 -0.16 11.42 -4.11
CA PHE A 631 -0.16 9.96 -4.15
C PHE A 631 1.22 9.33 -3.89
N LEU A 632 2.31 10.04 -4.20
CA LEU A 632 3.69 9.60 -3.94
C LEU A 632 4.08 9.73 -2.47
N ARG A 633 3.29 10.46 -1.68
CA ARG A 633 3.62 10.91 -0.32
C ARG A 633 2.55 10.52 0.69
N GLU A 634 1.86 9.43 0.41
CA GLU A 634 0.85 8.82 1.26
C GLU A 634 1.36 7.52 1.89
N MET A 635 0.74 7.12 3.00
CA MET A 635 1.11 5.90 3.72
C MET A 635 0.74 4.59 3.01
N TRP A 636 0.02 4.61 1.87
CA TRP A 636 -0.44 3.39 1.19
C TRP A 636 0.64 2.33 0.93
N PRO A 637 1.73 2.61 0.19
CA PRO A 637 2.75 1.60 -0.10
C PRO A 637 3.44 1.13 1.19
N PHE A 638 3.69 2.05 2.12
CA PHE A 638 4.37 1.75 3.38
C PHE A 638 3.52 0.87 4.30
N GLU A 639 2.21 1.11 4.43
CA GLU A 639 1.32 0.24 5.21
C GLU A 639 1.16 -1.16 4.59
N ARG A 640 1.17 -1.26 3.25
CA ARG A 640 1.18 -2.56 2.56
C ARG A 640 2.46 -3.32 2.82
N TYR A 641 3.61 -2.64 2.69
CA TYR A 641 4.91 -3.23 3.00
C TYR A 641 5.04 -3.64 4.47
N MET A 642 4.51 -2.83 5.40
CA MET A 642 4.41 -3.22 6.81
C MET A 642 3.55 -4.47 7.02
N GLY A 643 2.59 -4.74 6.14
CA GLY A 643 1.87 -6.02 6.09
C GLY A 643 2.78 -7.20 5.77
N VAL A 644 3.68 -7.04 4.79
CA VAL A 644 4.72 -8.02 4.44
C VAL A 644 5.63 -8.27 5.65
N LEU A 645 6.16 -7.20 6.26
CA LEU A 645 7.02 -7.32 7.45
C LEU A 645 6.31 -8.02 8.62
N LYS A 646 5.01 -7.76 8.83
CA LYS A 646 4.21 -8.46 9.85
C LYS A 646 4.11 -9.96 9.57
N SER A 647 4.09 -10.38 8.31
CA SER A 647 4.05 -11.80 7.93
C SER A 647 5.33 -12.55 8.32
N TYR A 648 6.46 -11.85 8.44
CA TYR A 648 7.71 -12.44 8.95
C TYR A 648 7.71 -12.67 10.45
N VAL A 649 6.78 -12.09 11.22
CA VAL A 649 6.75 -12.21 12.68
C VAL A 649 6.25 -13.60 13.09
N ARG A 650 7.17 -14.58 13.18
CA ARG A 650 6.89 -15.94 13.67
C ARG A 650 7.00 -16.05 15.20
N ASN A 651 7.81 -15.20 15.84
CA ASN A 651 7.94 -15.14 17.29
C ASN A 651 7.53 -13.75 17.81
N ARG A 652 6.31 -13.65 18.35
CA ARG A 652 5.79 -12.39 18.95
C ARG A 652 6.59 -11.90 20.16
N ALA A 653 7.41 -12.75 20.79
CA ALA A 653 8.30 -12.32 21.88
C ALA A 653 9.59 -11.66 21.38
N LYS A 654 9.92 -11.83 20.09
CA LYS A 654 11.10 -11.29 19.40
C LYS A 654 10.76 -10.84 17.97
N PRO A 655 9.79 -9.93 17.80
CA PRO A 655 9.28 -9.57 16.48
C PRO A 655 10.36 -8.99 15.57
N GLU A 656 11.27 -8.16 16.09
CA GLU A 656 12.36 -7.54 15.32
C GLU A 656 13.33 -8.58 14.78
N GLY A 657 13.67 -9.58 15.60
CA GLY A 657 14.54 -10.69 15.19
C GLY A 657 13.89 -11.57 14.12
N SER A 658 12.59 -11.83 14.26
CA SER A 658 11.82 -12.58 13.24
C SER A 658 11.73 -11.83 11.91
N ILE A 659 11.54 -10.50 11.94
CA ILE A 659 11.51 -9.66 10.74
C ILE A 659 12.85 -9.70 10.02
N ILE A 660 13.96 -9.48 10.74
CA ILE A 660 15.30 -9.49 10.15
C ILE A 660 15.62 -10.86 9.54
N GLU A 661 15.30 -11.96 10.24
CA GLU A 661 15.55 -13.31 9.73
C GLU A 661 14.74 -13.59 8.45
N GLY A 662 13.45 -13.23 8.43
CA GLY A 662 12.61 -13.38 7.24
C GLY A 662 13.12 -12.56 6.06
N TYR A 663 13.36 -11.27 6.30
CA TYR A 663 13.80 -10.33 5.27
C TYR A 663 15.16 -10.71 4.67
N THR A 664 16.16 -11.02 5.50
CA THR A 664 17.50 -11.43 5.00
C THR A 664 17.47 -12.74 4.23
N THR A 665 16.56 -13.66 4.57
CA THR A 665 16.36 -14.89 3.81
C THR A 665 15.74 -14.59 2.45
N GLU A 666 14.73 -13.72 2.41
CA GLU A 666 14.04 -13.35 1.17
C GLU A 666 14.97 -12.60 0.21
N GLU A 667 15.68 -11.58 0.69
CA GLU A 667 16.66 -10.81 -0.10
C GLU A 667 17.77 -11.70 -0.68
N ALA A 668 18.30 -12.66 0.10
CA ALA A 668 19.31 -13.59 -0.38
C ALA A 668 18.78 -14.49 -1.52
N ILE A 669 17.51 -14.89 -1.45
CA ILE A 669 16.88 -15.70 -2.50
C ILE A 669 16.55 -14.82 -3.72
N GLU A 670 16.01 -13.61 -3.52
CA GLU A 670 15.69 -12.68 -4.61
C GLU A 670 16.94 -12.26 -5.38
N PHE A 671 18.03 -11.95 -4.67
CA PHE A 671 19.31 -11.68 -5.29
C PHE A 671 19.77 -12.86 -6.14
N CYS A 672 19.65 -14.09 -5.63
CA CYS A 672 19.89 -15.31 -6.40
C CYS A 672 19.06 -15.34 -7.69
N VAL A 673 17.75 -15.16 -7.55
CA VAL A 673 16.74 -15.22 -8.62
C VAL A 673 17.05 -14.26 -9.78
N ASN A 674 17.52 -13.05 -9.50
CA ASN A 674 17.83 -12.06 -10.52
C ASN A 674 19.02 -12.43 -11.44
N TYR A 675 19.86 -13.40 -11.07
CA TYR A 675 20.97 -13.90 -11.90
C TYR A 675 20.68 -15.31 -12.47
N MET A 676 19.41 -15.72 -12.44
CA MET A 676 18.93 -17.01 -12.94
C MET A 676 17.87 -16.75 -14.00
N SER A 677 18.04 -17.30 -15.21
CA SER A 677 17.37 -16.84 -16.43
C SER A 677 15.84 -16.96 -16.44
N ASP A 678 15.23 -17.72 -15.50
CA ASP A 678 13.82 -18.11 -15.57
C ASP A 678 13.10 -18.18 -14.20
N ALA A 679 13.57 -17.46 -13.17
CA ALA A 679 12.95 -17.52 -11.84
C ALA A 679 12.10 -16.28 -11.51
N ASP A 680 10.85 -16.50 -11.08
CA ASP A 680 10.00 -15.40 -10.57
C ASP A 680 10.59 -14.81 -9.27
N PRO A 681 10.73 -13.47 -9.16
CA PRO A 681 11.13 -12.78 -7.94
C PRO A 681 10.24 -13.18 -6.74
N ILE A 682 10.86 -13.37 -5.58
CA ILE A 682 10.13 -13.63 -4.33
C ILE A 682 9.88 -12.29 -3.63
N GLY A 683 8.66 -12.08 -3.14
CA GLY A 683 8.35 -10.96 -2.25
C GLY A 683 7.46 -9.89 -2.87
N VAL A 684 7.58 -9.69 -4.18
CA VAL A 684 6.55 -9.04 -4.99
C VAL A 684 5.79 -10.17 -5.69
N PRO A 685 4.53 -10.47 -5.31
CA PRO A 685 3.76 -11.46 -6.05
C PRO A 685 3.79 -11.08 -7.53
N ALA A 686 4.10 -12.04 -8.42
CA ALA A 686 3.73 -11.94 -9.83
C ALA A 686 2.31 -11.37 -9.84
N SER A 687 2.17 -10.19 -10.44
CA SER A 687 0.93 -9.45 -10.30
C SER A 687 -0.17 -10.40 -10.76
N ARG A 688 -1.25 -10.60 -9.99
CA ARG A 688 -2.45 -11.33 -10.49
C ARG A 688 -3.08 -10.65 -11.74
N HIS A 689 -2.39 -9.64 -12.27
CA HIS A 689 -2.66 -8.76 -13.38
C HIS A 689 -1.65 -8.90 -14.52
N GLU A 690 -0.68 -9.78 -14.41
CA GLU A 690 0.23 -10.14 -15.50
C GLU A 690 -0.57 -10.72 -16.68
N GLY A 691 -0.28 -10.25 -17.90
CA GLY A 691 -1.09 -10.57 -19.09
C GLY A 691 -2.42 -9.79 -19.24
N ARG A 692 -2.80 -8.88 -18.32
CA ARG A 692 -4.07 -8.12 -18.43
C ARG A 692 -4.08 -7.00 -19.46
N LEU A 693 -2.95 -6.71 -20.09
CA LEU A 693 -2.89 -5.72 -21.18
C LEU A 693 -3.20 -6.35 -22.53
N SER A 694 -2.77 -7.60 -22.75
CA SER A 694 -2.90 -8.30 -24.04
C SER A 694 -4.30 -8.88 -24.29
N GLY A 695 -5.05 -9.15 -23.21
CA GLY A 695 -6.43 -9.60 -23.29
C GLY A 695 -6.58 -11.11 -23.10
N VAL A 696 -7.28 -11.55 -22.06
CA VAL A 696 -7.52 -12.97 -21.78
C VAL A 696 -8.92 -13.23 -21.22
N GLY A 697 -9.59 -14.27 -21.73
CA GLY A 697 -10.84 -14.75 -21.18
C GLY A 697 -10.63 -15.45 -19.83
N ILE A 698 -11.39 -15.04 -18.81
CA ILE A 698 -11.18 -15.50 -17.43
C ILE A 698 -12.21 -16.51 -16.95
N ILE A 699 -13.50 -16.29 -17.25
CA ILE A 699 -14.59 -17.11 -16.72
C ILE A 699 -15.71 -17.35 -17.73
N GLY A 700 -16.38 -18.49 -17.58
CA GLY A 700 -17.60 -18.81 -18.32
C GLY A 700 -17.38 -19.09 -19.81
N ARG A 701 -16.23 -19.66 -20.19
CA ARG A 701 -15.93 -20.05 -21.58
C ARG A 701 -17.01 -20.96 -22.13
N LYS A 702 -17.56 -20.63 -23.29
CA LYS A 702 -18.43 -21.50 -24.09
C LYS A 702 -18.05 -21.42 -25.55
N ARG A 703 -18.31 -22.48 -26.30
CA ARG A 703 -18.12 -22.52 -27.74
C ARG A 703 -19.47 -22.55 -28.43
N ILE A 704 -19.74 -21.58 -29.29
CA ILE A 704 -21.04 -21.44 -29.95
C ILE A 704 -20.89 -21.25 -31.46
N ARG A 705 -21.97 -21.48 -32.20
CA ARG A 705 -22.16 -20.99 -33.57
C ARG A 705 -23.18 -19.85 -33.54
N PRO A 706 -22.76 -18.59 -33.78
CA PRO A 706 -23.68 -17.45 -33.82
C PRO A 706 -24.60 -17.54 -35.04
N ASP A 707 -25.72 -16.82 -35.02
CA ASP A 707 -26.55 -16.65 -36.20
C ASP A 707 -25.83 -15.81 -37.28
N GLN A 708 -26.28 -15.94 -38.53
CA GLN A 708 -25.65 -15.30 -39.70
C GLN A 708 -25.54 -13.78 -39.54
N ALA A 709 -26.57 -13.13 -39.00
CA ALA A 709 -26.61 -11.67 -38.89
C ALA A 709 -25.63 -11.20 -37.81
N SER A 710 -25.65 -11.81 -36.62
CA SER A 710 -24.69 -11.50 -35.55
C SER A 710 -23.25 -11.79 -35.98
N TYR A 711 -23.02 -12.88 -36.71
CA TYR A 711 -21.70 -13.22 -37.27
C TYR A 711 -21.21 -12.13 -38.24
N ALA A 712 -22.06 -11.73 -39.19
CA ALA A 712 -21.71 -10.71 -40.18
C ALA A 712 -21.45 -9.35 -39.52
N GLN A 713 -22.27 -8.94 -38.56
CA GLN A 713 -22.07 -7.69 -37.80
C GLN A 713 -20.78 -7.71 -36.98
N ALA A 714 -20.49 -8.81 -36.27
CA ALA A 714 -19.26 -8.95 -35.48
C ALA A 714 -18.01 -8.93 -36.38
N HIS A 715 -18.05 -9.63 -37.51
CA HIS A 715 -16.97 -9.62 -38.48
C HIS A 715 -16.75 -8.22 -39.09
N TYR A 716 -17.84 -7.55 -39.47
CA TYR A 716 -17.81 -6.18 -40.00
C TYR A 716 -17.15 -5.20 -39.02
N ALA A 717 -17.50 -5.28 -37.73
CA ALA A 717 -16.89 -4.45 -36.69
C ALA A 717 -15.37 -4.67 -36.56
N VAL A 718 -14.88 -5.90 -36.77
CA VAL A 718 -13.44 -6.14 -36.87
C VAL A 718 -12.86 -5.44 -38.08
N LEU A 719 -13.45 -5.62 -39.27
CA LEU A 719 -12.94 -5.03 -40.50
C LEU A 719 -12.84 -3.50 -40.40
N GLN A 720 -13.89 -2.85 -39.89
CA GLN A 720 -13.98 -1.39 -39.77
C GLN A 720 -12.83 -0.78 -38.97
N HIS A 721 -12.31 -1.50 -37.97
CA HIS A 721 -11.26 -1.01 -37.10
C HIS A 721 -9.87 -1.59 -37.40
N MET A 722 -9.72 -2.36 -38.48
CA MET A 722 -8.42 -2.85 -38.93
C MET A 722 -7.81 -1.84 -39.89
N ALA A 723 -6.73 -1.17 -39.46
CA ALA A 723 -6.05 -0.15 -40.27
C ALA A 723 -5.68 -0.63 -41.70
N LYS A 724 -5.30 -1.91 -41.84
CA LYS A 724 -4.99 -2.53 -43.13
C LYS A 724 -6.20 -2.66 -44.09
N VAL A 725 -7.42 -2.57 -43.57
CA VAL A 725 -8.67 -2.66 -44.33
C VAL A 725 -9.19 -1.27 -44.71
N GLY A 726 -8.72 -0.20 -44.07
CA GLY A 726 -9.14 1.19 -44.33
C GLY A 726 -9.21 1.58 -45.82
N PRO A 727 -8.18 1.31 -46.64
CA PRO A 727 -8.23 1.61 -48.07
C PRO A 727 -9.38 0.92 -48.83
N TYR A 728 -9.73 -0.30 -48.42
CA TYR A 728 -10.85 -1.05 -49.01
C TYR A 728 -12.20 -0.44 -48.62
N PHE A 729 -12.32 0.11 -47.40
CA PHE A 729 -13.50 0.86 -46.97
C PHE A 729 -13.73 2.09 -47.85
N GLU A 730 -12.67 2.88 -48.06
CA GLU A 730 -12.70 4.08 -48.91
C GLU A 730 -13.07 3.73 -50.36
N GLU A 731 -12.47 2.68 -50.92
CA GLU A 731 -12.76 2.19 -52.27
C GLU A 731 -14.23 1.78 -52.42
N HIS A 732 -14.75 0.97 -51.49
CA HIS A 732 -16.15 0.53 -51.55
C HIS A 732 -17.13 1.69 -51.31
N LEU A 733 -16.82 2.62 -50.39
CA LEU A 733 -17.64 3.82 -50.19
C LEU A 733 -17.68 4.68 -51.46
N ALA A 734 -16.54 4.91 -52.12
CA ALA A 734 -16.47 5.64 -53.38
C ALA A 734 -17.31 4.97 -54.47
N LYS A 735 -17.23 3.64 -54.59
CA LYS A 735 -18.03 2.85 -55.52
C LYS A 735 -19.53 2.97 -55.26
N ILE A 736 -19.97 2.82 -54.00
CA ILE A 736 -21.39 2.95 -53.65
C ILE A 736 -21.90 4.38 -53.91
N ARG A 737 -21.08 5.41 -53.66
CA ARG A 737 -21.42 6.81 -53.98
C ARG A 737 -21.59 7.04 -55.48
N ASP A 738 -20.71 6.49 -56.30
CA ASP A 738 -20.75 6.60 -57.75
C ASP A 738 -21.96 5.87 -58.34
N GLU A 739 -22.26 4.66 -57.86
CA GLU A 739 -23.41 3.86 -58.29
C GLU A 739 -24.77 4.48 -57.88
N ASN A 740 -24.79 5.39 -56.88
CA ASN A 740 -26.01 5.89 -56.25
C ASN A 740 -26.03 7.42 -56.10
N LEU A 741 -25.68 8.13 -57.18
CA LEU A 741 -25.71 9.60 -57.25
C LEU A 741 -27.07 10.17 -56.79
N GLY A 742 -27.01 11.10 -55.83
CA GLY A 742 -28.19 11.79 -55.28
C GLY A 742 -28.83 11.14 -54.04
N ARG A 743 -28.33 9.99 -53.56
CA ARG A 743 -28.71 9.44 -52.25
C ARG A 743 -28.01 10.18 -51.11
N SER A 744 -28.65 10.21 -49.93
CA SER A 744 -28.05 10.83 -48.74
C SER A 744 -26.92 9.97 -48.16
N ASP A 745 -25.95 10.60 -47.48
CA ASP A 745 -24.84 9.89 -46.83
C ASP A 745 -25.31 8.80 -45.85
N ALA A 746 -26.40 9.05 -45.13
CA ALA A 746 -26.97 8.06 -44.21
C ALA A 746 -27.54 6.82 -44.92
N TRP A 747 -27.94 6.93 -46.19
CA TRP A 747 -28.33 5.80 -47.01
C TRP A 747 -27.09 5.09 -47.57
N ILE A 748 -26.12 5.85 -48.07
CA ILE A 748 -24.85 5.33 -48.60
C ILE A 748 -24.13 4.48 -47.55
N ASN A 749 -23.99 4.98 -46.32
CA ASN A 749 -23.34 4.23 -45.24
C ASN A 749 -24.11 2.95 -44.89
N ARG A 750 -25.45 2.98 -44.89
CA ARG A 750 -26.25 1.76 -44.65
C ARG A 750 -26.04 0.71 -45.73
N GLU A 751 -26.01 1.13 -46.98
CA GLU A 751 -25.78 0.23 -48.13
C GLU A 751 -24.34 -0.30 -48.16
N HIS A 752 -23.37 0.55 -47.81
CA HIS A 752 -21.99 0.14 -47.63
C HIS A 752 -21.87 -0.95 -46.54
N ASN A 753 -22.38 -0.69 -45.34
CA ASN A 753 -22.30 -1.61 -44.20
C ASN A 753 -22.93 -2.98 -44.51
N SER A 754 -24.03 -3.01 -45.28
CA SER A 754 -24.74 -4.25 -45.59
C SER A 754 -24.00 -5.13 -46.61
N ARG A 755 -23.26 -4.53 -47.55
CA ARG A 755 -22.60 -5.23 -48.66
C ARG A 755 -21.10 -5.41 -48.49
N PHE A 756 -20.47 -4.67 -47.58
CA PHE A 756 -19.02 -4.61 -47.47
C PHE A 756 -18.36 -5.96 -47.21
N ASN A 757 -18.88 -6.78 -46.29
CA ASN A 757 -18.26 -8.08 -45.97
C ASN A 757 -18.13 -8.99 -47.20
N GLU A 758 -19.20 -9.10 -48.00
CA GLU A 758 -19.21 -9.93 -49.20
C GLU A 758 -18.36 -9.32 -50.31
N TRP A 759 -18.44 -7.99 -50.50
CA TRP A 759 -17.60 -7.28 -51.45
C TRP A 759 -16.11 -7.42 -51.12
N PHE A 760 -15.72 -7.25 -49.86
CA PHE A 760 -14.34 -7.35 -49.39
C PHE A 760 -13.78 -8.77 -49.59
N LYS A 761 -14.57 -9.80 -49.23
CA LYS A 761 -14.22 -11.19 -49.49
C LYS A 761 -13.94 -11.45 -50.97
N ASN A 762 -14.83 -10.97 -51.85
CA ASN A 762 -14.68 -11.16 -53.30
C ASN A 762 -13.51 -10.34 -53.86
N CYS A 763 -13.31 -9.10 -53.41
CA CYS A 763 -12.21 -8.24 -53.81
C CYS A 763 -10.85 -8.87 -53.46
N VAL A 764 -10.69 -9.35 -52.23
CA VAL A 764 -9.47 -10.04 -51.78
C VAL A 764 -9.24 -11.35 -52.55
N ALA A 765 -10.29 -12.11 -52.85
CA ALA A 765 -10.19 -13.35 -53.61
C ALA A 765 -9.86 -13.15 -55.10
N MET A 766 -10.27 -12.03 -55.68
CA MET A 766 -10.05 -11.69 -57.10
C MET A 766 -8.84 -10.77 -57.35
N SER A 767 -8.12 -10.39 -56.28
CA SER A 767 -6.95 -9.50 -56.38
C SER A 767 -5.81 -10.15 -57.17
N THR A 768 -5.27 -9.42 -58.13
CA THR A 768 -4.09 -9.84 -58.93
C THR A 768 -2.77 -9.63 -58.19
N VAL A 769 -2.75 -8.76 -57.17
CA VAL A 769 -1.62 -8.56 -56.25
C VAL A 769 -1.89 -9.36 -54.99
N VAL A 770 -0.94 -10.19 -54.55
CA VAL A 770 -1.06 -11.00 -53.33
C VAL A 770 -1.25 -10.07 -52.12
N PRO A 771 -2.44 -10.02 -51.49
CA PRO A 771 -2.67 -9.15 -50.35
C PRO A 771 -1.84 -9.62 -49.15
N ASN A 772 -1.55 -8.73 -48.20
CA ASN A 772 -0.89 -9.11 -46.94
C ASN A 772 -1.66 -10.26 -46.26
N GLU A 773 -0.96 -11.22 -45.65
CA GLU A 773 -1.58 -12.41 -45.04
C GLU A 773 -2.72 -12.08 -44.07
N THR A 774 -2.60 -10.99 -43.29
CA THR A 774 -3.69 -10.53 -42.41
C THR A 774 -4.96 -10.18 -43.19
N VAL A 775 -4.82 -9.49 -44.33
CA VAL A 775 -5.95 -9.07 -45.19
C VAL A 775 -6.60 -10.31 -45.82
N GLN A 776 -5.82 -11.30 -46.22
CA GLN A 776 -6.34 -12.57 -46.73
C GLN A 776 -7.17 -13.31 -45.67
N LEU A 777 -6.65 -13.46 -44.45
CA LEU A 777 -7.35 -14.10 -43.33
C LEU A 777 -8.62 -13.34 -42.95
N LEU A 778 -8.58 -12.01 -42.95
CA LEU A 778 -9.76 -11.18 -42.72
C LEU A 778 -10.80 -11.37 -43.85
N GLY A 779 -10.39 -11.43 -45.12
CA GLY A 779 -11.30 -11.66 -46.25
C GLY A 779 -11.95 -13.05 -46.26
N MET A 780 -11.27 -14.07 -45.74
CA MET A 780 -11.86 -15.41 -45.53
C MET A 780 -12.94 -15.42 -44.44
N GLY A 781 -12.86 -14.47 -43.50
CA GLY A 781 -13.72 -14.40 -42.32
C GLY A 781 -13.23 -15.30 -41.17
N PRO A 782 -13.75 -15.08 -39.95
CA PRO A 782 -13.39 -15.90 -38.80
C PRO A 782 -13.98 -17.32 -38.88
N SER A 783 -13.61 -18.18 -37.93
CA SER A 783 -14.29 -19.46 -37.76
C SER A 783 -15.76 -19.25 -37.43
N TRP A 784 -16.63 -20.05 -38.06
CA TRP A 784 -18.06 -20.15 -37.69
C TRP A 784 -18.30 -20.60 -36.25
N THR A 785 -17.27 -21.14 -35.60
CA THR A 785 -17.33 -21.60 -34.22
C THR A 785 -16.46 -20.68 -33.37
N ILE A 786 -17.09 -19.88 -32.52
CA ILE A 786 -16.44 -18.84 -31.73
C ILE A 786 -16.46 -19.20 -30.24
N ASP A 787 -15.47 -18.70 -29.51
CA ASP A 787 -15.45 -18.78 -28.06
C ASP A 787 -16.20 -17.55 -27.48
N THR A 788 -16.98 -17.75 -26.44
CA THR A 788 -17.65 -16.69 -25.67
C THR A 788 -17.27 -16.76 -24.21
N TRP A 789 -17.31 -15.62 -23.56
CA TRP A 789 -16.86 -15.48 -22.19
C TRP A 789 -17.89 -14.72 -21.35
N GLN A 790 -17.89 -14.98 -20.05
CA GLN A 790 -18.67 -14.20 -19.08
C GLN A 790 -17.82 -13.16 -18.36
N GLY A 791 -16.50 -13.31 -18.40
CA GLY A 791 -15.54 -12.29 -17.98
C GLY A 791 -14.26 -12.33 -18.80
N TYR A 792 -13.65 -11.16 -18.93
CA TYR A 792 -12.48 -10.94 -19.78
C TYR A 792 -11.59 -9.85 -19.16
N ASP A 793 -10.29 -10.11 -19.03
CA ASP A 793 -9.31 -9.13 -18.57
C ASP A 793 -8.59 -8.53 -19.78
N ILE A 794 -8.51 -7.20 -19.88
CA ILE A 794 -7.85 -6.47 -20.98
C ILE A 794 -7.65 -5.00 -20.60
N ASN A 795 -6.66 -4.32 -21.19
CA ASN A 795 -6.35 -2.91 -20.90
C ASN A 795 -6.14 -2.63 -19.39
N GLY A 796 -5.77 -3.64 -18.60
CA GLY A 796 -5.66 -3.52 -17.13
C GLY A 796 -7.01 -3.47 -16.40
N TYR A 797 -8.13 -3.68 -17.09
CA TYR A 797 -9.48 -3.83 -16.52
C TYR A 797 -9.91 -5.30 -16.46
N THR A 798 -10.93 -5.56 -15.64
CA THR A 798 -11.65 -6.84 -15.60
C THR A 798 -13.08 -6.58 -15.99
N PHE A 799 -13.54 -7.06 -17.14
CA PHE A 799 -14.90 -6.87 -17.63
C PHE A 799 -15.76 -8.10 -17.41
N TYR A 800 -17.06 -7.92 -17.14
CA TYR A 800 -18.06 -8.98 -17.06
C TYR A 800 -19.23 -8.71 -18.00
N THR A 801 -19.93 -9.77 -18.39
CA THR A 801 -21.29 -9.63 -18.95
C THR A 801 -22.28 -9.22 -17.86
N VAL A 802 -23.39 -8.56 -18.21
CA VAL A 802 -24.49 -8.24 -17.27
C VAL A 802 -24.97 -9.50 -16.52
N LYS A 803 -25.09 -10.63 -17.23
CA LYS A 803 -25.49 -11.92 -16.63
C LYS A 803 -24.54 -12.40 -15.53
N GLN A 804 -23.26 -12.03 -15.61
CA GLN A 804 -22.26 -12.37 -14.62
C GLN A 804 -22.26 -11.37 -13.46
N ASP A 805 -22.45 -10.08 -13.75
CA ASP A 805 -22.65 -9.05 -12.72
C ASP A 805 -23.86 -9.34 -11.82
N ASP A 806 -24.96 -9.83 -12.40
CA ASP A 806 -26.19 -10.18 -11.66
C ASP A 806 -25.93 -11.25 -10.59
N LYS A 807 -25.07 -12.23 -10.90
CA LYS A 807 -24.67 -13.32 -9.99
C LYS A 807 -23.52 -12.95 -9.05
N SER A 808 -22.91 -11.79 -9.26
CA SER A 808 -21.71 -11.34 -8.56
C SER A 808 -22.01 -10.26 -7.52
N THR A 809 -21.08 -10.07 -6.59
CA THR A 809 -21.09 -8.94 -5.65
C THR A 809 -20.42 -7.68 -6.22
N VAL A 810 -19.95 -7.72 -7.46
CA VAL A 810 -19.26 -6.64 -8.16
C VAL A 810 -19.99 -6.29 -9.47
N GLN A 811 -19.71 -5.12 -10.03
CA GLN A 811 -20.24 -4.64 -11.31
C GLN A 811 -19.07 -4.30 -12.25
N ASN A 812 -18.91 -5.05 -13.33
CA ASN A 812 -17.82 -4.92 -14.30
C ASN A 812 -18.31 -4.85 -15.76
N SER A 813 -19.62 -4.75 -15.98
CA SER A 813 -20.22 -4.70 -17.32
C SER A 813 -20.30 -3.31 -17.93
N GLY A 814 -20.05 -2.25 -17.16
CA GLY A 814 -20.10 -0.88 -17.67
C GLY A 814 -18.90 -0.56 -18.56
N VAL A 815 -19.19 0.01 -19.73
CA VAL A 815 -18.18 0.41 -20.71
C VAL A 815 -18.41 1.84 -21.19
N LEU A 816 -17.29 2.49 -21.50
CA LEU A 816 -17.22 3.82 -22.08
C LEU A 816 -16.34 3.80 -23.33
N ILE A 817 -16.73 4.57 -24.34
CA ILE A 817 -15.91 4.82 -25.53
C ILE A 817 -16.05 6.30 -25.95
N ASP A 818 -14.92 6.94 -26.20
CA ASP A 818 -14.86 8.27 -26.79
C ASP A 818 -14.70 8.14 -28.31
N ALA A 819 -15.68 8.64 -29.06
CA ALA A 819 -15.62 8.71 -30.51
C ALA A 819 -15.18 10.13 -30.92
N PHE A 820 -13.98 10.25 -31.47
CA PHE A 820 -13.48 11.50 -32.04
C PHE A 820 -14.16 11.78 -33.39
N GLN A 821 -14.77 12.96 -33.53
CA GLN A 821 -15.23 13.49 -34.81
C GLN A 821 -14.38 14.71 -35.16
N ASP A 822 -13.65 14.62 -36.28
CA ASP A 822 -12.49 15.47 -36.60
C ASP A 822 -12.70 16.99 -36.66
N GLN A 823 -13.89 17.55 -36.42
CA GLN A 823 -14.10 19.02 -36.34
C GLN A 823 -15.22 19.50 -35.39
N VAL A 824 -15.87 18.63 -34.59
CA VAL A 824 -17.06 19.01 -33.77
C VAL A 824 -16.93 18.65 -32.28
N GLY A 825 -15.84 17.98 -31.89
CA GLY A 825 -15.61 17.49 -30.52
C GLY A 825 -15.77 15.97 -30.41
N SER A 826 -15.40 15.40 -29.26
CA SER A 826 -15.58 13.98 -28.94
C SER A 826 -16.99 13.72 -28.38
N ASN A 827 -17.65 12.68 -28.86
CA ASN A 827 -18.88 12.16 -28.25
C ASN A 827 -18.54 10.93 -27.40
N THR A 828 -18.88 10.97 -26.11
CA THR A 828 -18.68 9.86 -25.18
C THR A 828 -19.91 8.97 -25.11
N TYR A 829 -19.76 7.68 -25.40
CA TYR A 829 -20.82 6.68 -25.38
C TYR A 829 -20.73 5.79 -24.14
N TYR A 830 -21.90 5.44 -23.60
CA TYR A 830 -22.02 4.67 -22.36
C TYR A 830 -22.86 3.41 -22.63
N GLY A 831 -22.39 2.26 -22.16
CA GLY A 831 -23.08 1.00 -22.42
C GLY A 831 -22.83 -0.09 -21.39
N ARG A 832 -23.53 -1.21 -21.57
CA ARG A 832 -23.33 -2.44 -20.78
C ARG A 832 -23.05 -3.63 -21.66
N ILE A 833 -22.06 -4.44 -21.27
CA ILE A 833 -21.67 -5.65 -22.00
C ILE A 833 -22.73 -6.74 -21.81
N GLU A 834 -23.37 -7.15 -22.90
CA GLU A 834 -24.29 -8.29 -22.94
C GLU A 834 -23.56 -9.60 -23.20
N GLU A 835 -22.60 -9.58 -24.14
CA GLU A 835 -21.86 -10.75 -24.59
C GLU A 835 -20.40 -10.38 -24.86
N ILE A 836 -19.50 -11.33 -24.61
CA ILE A 836 -18.07 -11.23 -24.95
C ILE A 836 -17.77 -12.35 -25.92
N LEU A 837 -17.30 -11.99 -27.12
CA LEU A 837 -17.00 -12.89 -28.21
C LEU A 837 -15.50 -12.86 -28.51
N GLU A 838 -14.92 -14.00 -28.86
CA GLU A 838 -13.55 -14.11 -29.33
C GLU A 838 -13.56 -14.76 -30.73
N LEU A 839 -13.37 -13.93 -31.76
CA LEU A 839 -13.38 -14.36 -33.15
C LEU A 839 -12.01 -14.94 -33.53
N ASN A 840 -11.99 -16.16 -34.06
CA ASN A 840 -10.76 -16.87 -34.42
C ASN A 840 -10.50 -16.80 -35.93
N TYR A 841 -9.44 -16.12 -36.35
CA TYR A 841 -9.00 -16.00 -37.75
C TYR A 841 -7.82 -16.95 -38.06
N VAL A 842 -7.83 -18.12 -37.43
CA VAL A 842 -6.79 -19.17 -37.54
C VAL A 842 -5.48 -18.77 -36.85
N LYS A 843 -4.80 -17.71 -37.33
CA LYS A 843 -3.50 -17.28 -36.78
C LYS A 843 -3.61 -16.32 -35.60
N PHE A 844 -4.74 -15.63 -35.46
CA PHE A 844 -4.96 -14.67 -34.39
C PHE A 844 -6.41 -14.65 -33.97
N LYS A 845 -6.66 -14.10 -32.78
CA LYS A 845 -7.99 -13.93 -32.22
C LYS A 845 -8.28 -12.47 -31.97
N VAL A 846 -9.54 -12.09 -32.17
CA VAL A 846 -10.01 -10.72 -31.93
C VAL A 846 -11.17 -10.76 -30.95
N PRO A 847 -11.00 -10.25 -29.72
CA PRO A 847 -12.10 -10.13 -28.78
C PRO A 847 -12.99 -8.93 -29.13
N LEU A 848 -14.30 -9.13 -28.99
CA LEU A 848 -15.35 -8.12 -29.19
C LEU A 848 -16.31 -8.13 -28.01
N PHE A 849 -16.77 -6.95 -27.61
CA PHE A 849 -17.92 -6.82 -26.72
C PHE A 849 -19.16 -6.48 -27.52
N ARG A 850 -20.23 -7.24 -27.29
CA ARG A 850 -21.59 -6.86 -27.67
C ARG A 850 -22.17 -6.02 -26.54
N CYS A 851 -22.42 -4.76 -26.80
CA CYS A 851 -22.86 -3.79 -25.81
C CYS A 851 -24.28 -3.31 -26.10
N ARG A 852 -25.05 -3.11 -25.03
CA ARG A 852 -26.29 -2.35 -25.05
C ARG A 852 -25.94 -0.89 -24.77
N TRP A 853 -25.94 -0.08 -25.81
CA TRP A 853 -25.60 1.35 -25.74
C TRP A 853 -26.78 2.22 -25.33
N VAL A 854 -26.50 3.28 -24.59
CA VAL A 854 -27.49 4.30 -24.21
C VAL A 854 -27.58 5.33 -25.31
N ASN A 855 -28.80 5.75 -25.65
CA ASN A 855 -29.06 6.83 -26.57
C ASN A 855 -28.54 8.17 -26.00
N LEU A 856 -27.54 8.78 -26.64
CA LEU A 856 -26.91 9.99 -26.13
C LEU A 856 -27.87 11.17 -25.96
N ARG A 857 -28.82 11.33 -26.89
CA ARG A 857 -29.73 12.49 -26.91
C ARG A 857 -30.82 12.42 -25.84
N THR A 858 -31.25 11.22 -25.48
CA THR A 858 -32.43 11.02 -24.62
C THR A 858 -32.12 10.33 -23.29
N GLY A 859 -30.98 9.64 -23.22
CA GLY A 859 -30.57 8.81 -22.09
C GLY A 859 -29.37 9.33 -21.32
N VAL A 860 -28.64 10.34 -21.83
CA VAL A 860 -27.45 10.91 -21.16
C VAL A 860 -27.67 12.40 -20.91
N LYS A 861 -27.31 12.86 -19.71
CA LYS A 861 -27.26 14.29 -19.38
C LYS A 861 -26.22 14.57 -18.31
N ALA A 862 -25.56 15.72 -18.38
CA ALA A 862 -24.88 16.30 -17.24
C ALA A 862 -25.92 17.06 -16.37
N ASP A 863 -25.82 16.95 -15.05
CA ASP A 863 -26.63 17.77 -14.16
C ASP A 863 -25.91 19.06 -13.72
N LYS A 864 -26.58 19.86 -12.88
CA LYS A 864 -26.04 21.12 -12.35
C LYS A 864 -24.88 20.93 -11.36
N GLU A 865 -24.66 19.69 -10.92
CA GLU A 865 -23.55 19.29 -10.05
C GLU A 865 -22.47 18.58 -10.89
N ASP A 866 -22.51 18.73 -12.23
CA ASP A 866 -21.59 18.15 -13.22
C ASP A 866 -21.47 16.60 -13.17
N PHE A 867 -22.47 15.91 -12.61
CA PHE A 867 -22.54 14.46 -12.70
C PHE A 867 -23.13 14.02 -14.03
N THR A 868 -22.45 13.10 -14.70
CA THR A 868 -23.00 12.37 -15.85
C THR A 868 -24.06 11.38 -15.37
N LEU A 869 -25.31 11.65 -15.74
CA LEU A 869 -26.48 10.83 -15.46
C LEU A 869 -26.91 10.06 -16.71
N VAL A 870 -27.15 8.76 -16.53
CA VAL A 870 -27.50 7.81 -17.58
C VAL A 870 -28.80 7.08 -17.23
N ASP A 871 -29.78 7.12 -18.13
CA ASP A 871 -30.98 6.26 -18.11
C ASP A 871 -30.72 5.02 -18.96
N LEU A 872 -30.40 3.92 -18.29
CA LEU A 872 -30.08 2.64 -18.94
C LEU A 872 -31.28 2.01 -19.67
N SER A 873 -32.50 2.53 -19.49
CA SER A 873 -33.68 2.08 -20.25
C SER A 873 -33.78 2.73 -21.64
N LYS A 874 -33.07 3.84 -21.87
CA LYS A 874 -33.05 4.57 -23.15
C LYS A 874 -31.98 3.99 -24.06
N VAL A 875 -32.26 2.85 -24.66
CA VAL A 875 -31.34 2.16 -25.57
C VAL A 875 -31.22 2.91 -26.90
N GLY A 876 -30.01 3.01 -27.45
CA GLY A 876 -29.71 3.53 -28.78
C GLY A 876 -28.70 2.65 -29.51
N TYR A 877 -28.43 2.98 -30.78
CA TYR A 877 -27.35 2.36 -31.58
C TYR A 877 -27.43 0.82 -31.67
N ALA A 878 -28.64 0.28 -31.79
CA ALA A 878 -28.87 -1.17 -31.85
C ALA A 878 -28.33 -1.83 -33.14
N ASP A 879 -28.08 -1.03 -34.17
CA ASP A 879 -27.45 -1.37 -35.44
C ASP A 879 -25.93 -1.53 -35.34
N GLU A 880 -25.28 -0.92 -34.34
CA GLU A 880 -23.84 -0.99 -34.08
C GLU A 880 -23.53 -1.48 -32.64
N PRO A 881 -23.90 -2.73 -32.29
CA PRO A 881 -23.76 -3.22 -30.92
C PRO A 881 -22.33 -3.69 -30.57
N PHE A 882 -21.45 -3.87 -31.56
CA PHE A 882 -20.12 -4.45 -31.34
C PHE A 882 -19.04 -3.37 -31.23
N VAL A 883 -18.11 -3.57 -30.30
CA VAL A 883 -16.93 -2.70 -30.13
C VAL A 883 -15.69 -3.55 -29.91
N LEU A 884 -14.54 -3.09 -30.43
CA LEU A 884 -13.27 -3.71 -30.10
C LEU A 884 -12.95 -3.49 -28.64
N VAL A 885 -12.59 -4.58 -27.97
CA VAL A 885 -12.32 -4.56 -26.54
C VAL A 885 -11.12 -3.67 -26.17
N LYS A 886 -10.22 -3.38 -27.12
CA LYS A 886 -9.10 -2.46 -26.93
C LYS A 886 -9.50 -0.99 -26.87
N GLN A 887 -10.69 -0.62 -27.36
CA GLN A 887 -11.16 0.78 -27.46
C GLN A 887 -12.03 1.20 -26.28
N VAL A 888 -12.35 0.28 -25.36
CA VAL A 888 -13.25 0.58 -24.25
C VAL A 888 -12.49 0.82 -22.96
N GLU A 889 -13.03 1.74 -22.16
CA GLU A 889 -12.69 1.90 -20.76
C GLU A 889 -13.77 1.31 -19.87
N GLN A 890 -13.39 0.89 -18.67
CA GLN A 890 -14.35 0.41 -17.69
C GLN A 890 -14.98 1.57 -16.93
N ILE A 891 -16.30 1.53 -16.80
CA ILE A 891 -17.06 2.38 -15.89
C ILE A 891 -18.00 1.53 -15.03
N PHE A 892 -18.56 2.11 -13.99
CA PHE A 892 -19.63 1.52 -13.21
C PHE A 892 -20.73 2.52 -12.91
N TYR A 893 -21.94 1.98 -12.72
CA TYR A 893 -23.14 2.77 -12.55
C TYR A 893 -23.60 2.75 -11.09
N LEU A 894 -23.73 3.92 -10.49
CA LEU A 894 -24.31 4.12 -9.17
C LEU A 894 -25.75 4.62 -9.33
N LYS A 895 -26.72 3.97 -8.68
CA LYS A 895 -28.12 4.43 -8.74
C LYS A 895 -28.26 5.79 -8.05
N ASP A 896 -28.86 6.78 -8.71
CA ASP A 896 -29.05 8.11 -8.12
C ASP A 896 -30.13 8.06 -7.02
N PRO A 897 -29.81 8.38 -5.76
CA PRO A 897 -30.81 8.41 -4.69
C PRO A 897 -31.91 9.44 -4.93
N SER A 898 -31.63 10.52 -5.68
CA SER A 898 -32.60 11.58 -6.01
C SER A 898 -33.57 11.17 -7.12
N ASN A 899 -33.14 10.26 -8.00
CA ASN A 899 -33.95 9.77 -9.11
C ASN A 899 -33.58 8.32 -9.43
N LYS A 900 -34.38 7.39 -8.90
CA LYS A 900 -34.16 5.94 -9.03
C LYS A 900 -34.14 5.42 -10.47
N LYS A 901 -34.55 6.20 -11.48
CA LYS A 901 -34.44 5.85 -12.91
C LYS A 901 -33.06 6.15 -13.49
N MET A 902 -32.35 7.13 -12.92
CA MET A 902 -31.04 7.56 -13.39
C MET A 902 -29.91 6.83 -12.66
N HIS A 903 -28.79 6.69 -13.35
CA HIS A 903 -27.55 6.17 -12.81
C HIS A 903 -26.44 7.18 -13.02
N ILE A 904 -25.59 7.36 -12.04
CA ILE A 904 -24.40 8.21 -12.11
C ILE A 904 -23.24 7.35 -12.58
N VAL A 905 -22.50 7.87 -13.55
CA VAL A 905 -21.31 7.21 -14.09
C VAL A 905 -20.10 7.50 -13.21
N ARG A 906 -19.31 6.45 -12.97
CA ARG A 906 -18.01 6.52 -12.31
C ARG A 906 -17.00 5.65 -13.03
N ASP A 907 -15.75 6.11 -13.02
CA ASP A 907 -14.69 5.43 -13.74
C ASP A 907 -14.20 4.20 -12.98
N GLY A 908 -13.95 3.14 -13.73
CA GLY A 908 -13.27 1.96 -13.25
C GLY A 908 -11.83 2.28 -12.86
N LYS A 909 -11.19 1.33 -12.17
CA LYS A 909 -9.79 1.48 -11.75
C LYS A 909 -8.92 0.60 -12.63
N ARG A 910 -8.12 1.21 -13.50
CA ARG A 910 -7.13 0.51 -14.34
C ARG A 910 -6.03 -0.04 -13.43
N ARG A 911 -5.68 -1.31 -13.59
CA ARG A 911 -4.67 -2.00 -12.79
C ARG A 911 -3.42 -2.25 -13.63
N ILE A 912 -2.47 -1.31 -13.53
CA ILE A 912 -1.24 -1.32 -14.34
C ILE A 912 0.03 -1.49 -13.49
N VAL A 913 -0.09 -1.62 -12.16
CA VAL A 913 1.09 -1.71 -11.27
C VAL A 913 1.71 -3.12 -11.36
N GLY A 914 3.02 -3.18 -11.63
CA GLY A 914 3.79 -4.41 -11.86
C GLY A 914 3.91 -4.82 -13.33
N VAL A 915 3.87 -3.86 -14.25
CA VAL A 915 4.18 -4.09 -15.67
C VAL A 915 5.43 -3.28 -15.98
N ASP A 916 6.58 -3.94 -16.07
CA ASP A 916 7.89 -3.31 -16.26
C ASP A 916 8.06 -2.57 -17.61
N ASN A 917 7.03 -2.60 -18.46
CA ASN A 917 7.02 -2.08 -19.83
C ASN A 917 6.04 -0.91 -20.06
N VAL A 918 5.49 -0.29 -19.02
CA VAL A 918 4.69 0.95 -19.18
C VAL A 918 5.63 2.13 -19.29
N VAL A 919 6.07 2.42 -20.52
CA VAL A 919 7.01 3.51 -20.86
C VAL A 919 6.32 4.88 -20.90
N ASP A 920 4.98 4.89 -20.96
CA ASP A 920 4.20 6.10 -21.20
C ASP A 920 3.46 6.59 -19.95
N GLU A 921 3.76 7.81 -19.53
CA GLU A 921 3.00 8.53 -18.50
C GLU A 921 1.52 8.68 -18.90
N GLU A 922 1.22 8.65 -20.22
CA GLU A 922 -0.13 8.71 -20.79
C GLU A 922 -1.02 7.47 -20.50
N GLU A 923 -0.42 6.33 -20.10
CA GLU A 923 -1.20 5.13 -19.78
C GLU A 923 -1.92 5.18 -18.42
N TYR A 924 -1.52 6.08 -17.52
CA TYR A 924 -2.19 6.22 -16.22
C TYR A 924 -3.43 7.08 -16.37
N ASN A 925 -4.63 6.50 -16.13
CA ASN A 925 -5.96 7.15 -16.18
C ASN A 925 -5.92 8.68 -16.34
N HIS A 926 -5.83 9.17 -17.58
CA HIS A 926 -5.88 10.60 -17.92
C HIS A 926 -7.26 11.21 -17.61
N ASN A 927 -8.28 10.34 -17.60
CA ASN A 927 -9.67 10.72 -17.48
C ASN A 927 -10.29 10.04 -16.26
N LEU A 928 -10.05 10.59 -15.07
CA LEU A 928 -11.10 10.53 -14.05
C LEU A 928 -12.01 11.71 -14.35
N HIS A 929 -13.17 11.43 -14.95
CA HIS A 929 -14.09 12.42 -15.49
C HIS A 929 -14.34 13.57 -14.49
N VAL A 930 -14.19 14.79 -15.03
CA VAL A 930 -14.74 16.09 -14.62
C VAL A 930 -14.86 16.29 -13.11
N ARG A 931 -13.95 17.11 -12.58
CA ARG A 931 -14.13 17.87 -11.34
C ARG A 931 -15.53 18.51 -11.37
N PRO A 932 -16.48 18.10 -10.53
CA PRO A 932 -17.77 18.75 -10.56
C PRO A 932 -17.59 20.19 -10.07
N HIS A 933 -17.82 21.17 -10.94
CA HIS A 933 -17.78 22.58 -10.56
C HIS A 933 -19.09 22.94 -9.89
N ILE A 934 -19.12 22.73 -8.57
CA ILE A 934 -20.30 23.00 -7.77
C ILE A 934 -20.28 24.48 -7.37
N ASP A 935 -20.98 25.28 -8.15
CA ASP A 935 -21.17 26.70 -7.85
C ASP A 935 -21.96 26.86 -6.54
N LEU A 936 -21.34 27.54 -5.59
CA LEU A 936 -21.95 27.93 -4.33
C LEU A 936 -21.82 29.44 -4.24
N ASP A 937 -22.94 30.14 -4.09
CA ASP A 937 -22.96 31.58 -3.88
C ASP A 937 -22.14 31.96 -2.63
N ASP A 938 -20.95 32.50 -2.89
CA ASP A 938 -19.98 32.99 -1.90
C ASP A 938 -20.48 34.27 -1.19
N ASP A 939 -21.68 34.81 -1.51
CA ASP A 939 -22.31 35.90 -0.78
C ASP A 939 -23.82 35.69 -0.56
N PRO A 940 -24.23 34.80 0.37
CA PRO A 940 -25.65 34.53 0.59
C PRO A 940 -26.38 35.81 0.99
N GLN A 941 -27.25 36.28 0.10
CA GLN A 941 -28.17 37.41 0.33
C GLN A 941 -29.27 37.02 1.34
N GLU A 942 -29.60 35.73 1.43
CA GLU A 942 -30.58 35.19 2.37
C GLU A 942 -29.98 34.85 3.75
N PRO A 943 -30.76 34.96 4.85
CA PRO A 943 -30.33 34.53 6.17
C PRO A 943 -29.98 33.04 6.17
N LEU A 944 -28.76 32.71 6.61
CA LEU A 944 -28.34 31.32 6.75
C LEU A 944 -29.18 30.60 7.82
N ALA A 945 -29.96 29.60 7.42
CA ALA A 945 -30.73 28.77 8.34
C ALA A 945 -29.82 27.71 8.97
N TYR A 946 -29.40 27.94 10.21
CA TYR A 946 -28.61 26.98 10.97
C TYR A 946 -29.43 25.77 11.44
N ALA A 947 -30.72 26.00 11.69
CA ALA A 947 -31.67 24.99 12.08
C ALA A 947 -32.43 24.44 10.87
N ARG A 948 -32.77 23.15 10.89
CA ARG A 948 -33.70 22.56 9.92
C ARG A 948 -35.15 22.78 10.35
N SER A 949 -36.03 22.95 9.37
CA SER A 949 -37.47 23.11 9.57
C SER A 949 -38.30 22.12 8.75
N ASP A 950 -37.67 21.23 7.99
CA ASP A 950 -38.31 20.27 7.10
C ASP A 950 -38.62 18.91 7.77
N HIS A 951 -38.15 18.68 9.01
CA HIS A 951 -38.55 17.56 9.85
C HIS A 951 -38.39 17.89 11.35
N ASN A 952 -39.02 17.10 12.22
CA ASN A 952 -39.12 17.35 13.68
C ASN A 952 -38.30 16.37 14.54
N GLU A 953 -37.32 15.69 13.95
CA GLU A 953 -36.56 14.62 14.62
C GLU A 953 -35.32 15.16 15.36
N GLY A 954 -35.55 16.07 16.30
CA GLY A 954 -34.50 16.61 17.16
C GLY A 954 -33.97 15.57 18.16
N ILE A 955 -32.90 15.92 18.86
CA ILE A 955 -32.28 15.01 19.84
C ILE A 955 -32.77 15.37 21.23
N THR A 956 -33.54 14.49 21.86
CA THR A 956 -33.91 14.60 23.28
C THR A 956 -32.98 13.74 24.11
N LEU A 957 -32.33 14.34 25.11
CA LEU A 957 -31.35 13.72 26.02
C LEU A 957 -31.89 13.57 27.43
#